data_AF-A0A9W7LTH4-F1
#
_entry.id   AF-A0A9W7LTH4-F1
#
_cell.length_a   1.000
_cell.length_b   1.000
_cell.length_c   1.000
_cell.angle_alpha   90.00
_cell.angle_beta   90.00
_cell.angle_gamma   90.00
#
_symmetry.space_group_name_H-M   'P 1'
#
loop_
_entity.id
_entity.type
_entity.pdbx_description
1 polymer ?
#
loop_
_entity_poly.entity_id
_entity_poly.type
_entity_poly.pdbx_seq_one_letter_code
_entity_poly.pdbx_strand_id
1 'polypeptide(L)'
;MLKQQTLVFPFSVFAALFLLASTTFHSVESHSHRHASTVGRLVLKHQRKLLTQTEHGEISTASVTDGAKPPYHLQFITLEPNSVFLPVLLHADMLLFVHTGSGALSWTDDTDDDGMQNVKIRKGDIYRLHQGSVFYVQSSLEAERERLRIYAIFTNTEDDIYEAAVGAYSSITDMVLGFDSRLLQAAFKVPDDVIEEMMRASRTPAIINAVQKEKMFGELQARVLKAFAGEFLGSIHKKKTKAYNVFEADPDFENCNGWSVTVDKKDLHLLKHSNIGIFMVNLTKGSMMAPHWNPRASEIAIVLQGQGMVRVLCSSNAKASKCRNMRYRVEEGDVFVVPRFHPMAQMSFNNDSFVFMGFSTSTKKNHPQFLAGKRSVLGSLDKKVLALSFNVPNATIDHLLKPQKESLILDCTSCAEEEERLMEEEIEREIREEEETRKKKERKRREEEEAKRKEKEEEARREEEAQRRREEKEEAWRKKEEEVKERKKDEARRRREEQEEAQRQEEEKERREEKTRREQEEAWRQKEEHQKRVREEEEAKRKEKEKAQRKKEEEEKVRRRKEKKCKEREEDEARRRKEEQEETRRQEKEEKERREERAMREQEEARRQEEECQRRAKEEEKVAKKEAKERAQRRKEEEKEVRRRKEEKAKEKEEVEAQRRKEEQEEVRRQEKEEKERREEKAMIEQEKARRQEKERRRKAMKEEEEVKREEKEETQRRKEEEVEVRRRQEEIAKEREEDKARRRRVEKEEARRQEEEKKERREEKAMREQEQAQRQEEERQRREMEEKMEERRGHEEKKGLEEKSEEGGPSRVQEEAQKQEE
;
A
#
# COMPACT_ATOMS: atom_id res chain seq x y z
N MET A 1 -22.93 66.11 43.83
CA MET A 1 -23.77 65.63 42.72
C MET A 1 -22.96 65.67 41.43
N LEU A 2 -22.33 64.57 41.04
CA LEU A 2 -21.70 64.46 39.70
C LEU A 2 -22.05 63.12 39.07
N LYS A 3 -22.37 63.20 37.78
CA LYS A 3 -23.02 62.20 36.93
C LYS A 3 -22.17 60.95 36.71
N GLN A 4 -22.82 59.80 36.77
CA GLN A 4 -22.35 58.52 36.25
C GLN A 4 -22.16 58.60 34.72
N GLN A 5 -20.99 58.16 34.26
CA GLN A 5 -20.80 57.58 32.92
C GLN A 5 -20.09 56.24 33.12
N THR A 6 -20.89 55.18 33.08
CA THR A 6 -20.44 53.78 33.00
C THR A 6 -19.90 53.52 31.59
N LEU A 7 -18.58 53.35 31.47
CA LEU A 7 -17.95 52.78 30.28
C LEU A 7 -18.03 51.26 30.38
N VAL A 8 -18.97 50.66 29.64
CA VAL A 8 -19.09 49.21 29.48
C VAL A 8 -18.02 48.76 28.48
N PHE A 9 -16.94 48.16 28.96
CA PHE A 9 -16.01 47.41 28.11
C PHE A 9 -16.58 46.00 27.85
N PRO A 10 -16.51 45.48 26.61
CA PRO A 10 -17.19 44.24 26.26
C PRO A 10 -16.42 43.03 26.81
N PHE A 11 -17.11 42.22 27.59
CA PHE A 11 -16.69 40.89 28.09
C PHE A 11 -16.39 39.85 26.97
N SER A 12 -16.35 40.27 25.71
CA SER A 12 -16.23 39.39 24.54
C SER A 12 -14.78 38.99 24.18
N VAL A 13 -13.77 39.73 24.66
CA VAL A 13 -12.36 39.45 24.29
C VAL A 13 -11.69 38.41 25.20
N PHE A 14 -12.17 38.24 26.44
CA PHE A 14 -11.63 37.24 27.36
C PHE A 14 -12.20 35.83 27.16
N ALA A 15 -13.43 35.70 26.63
CA ALA A 15 -14.03 34.40 26.32
C ALA A 15 -13.41 33.74 25.07
N ALA A 16 -12.94 34.54 24.09
CA ALA A 16 -12.29 34.03 22.89
C ALA A 16 -10.87 33.47 23.16
N LEU A 17 -10.17 33.98 24.19
CA LEU A 17 -8.84 33.49 24.59
C LEU A 17 -8.90 32.21 25.44
N PHE A 18 -10.01 31.97 26.16
CA PHE A 18 -10.21 30.71 26.90
C PHE A 18 -10.72 29.57 26.01
N LEU A 19 -11.48 29.87 24.95
CA LEU A 19 -11.95 28.85 24.00
C LEU A 19 -10.86 28.38 23.02
N LEU A 20 -9.77 29.13 22.86
CA LEU A 20 -8.58 28.69 22.10
C LEU A 20 -7.58 27.87 22.94
N ALA A 21 -7.72 27.85 24.27
CA ALA A 21 -6.87 27.07 25.17
C ALA A 21 -7.53 25.74 25.63
N SER A 22 -8.81 25.51 25.31
CA SER A 22 -9.60 24.39 25.87
C SER A 22 -9.89 23.25 24.89
N THR A 23 -9.47 23.33 23.63
CA THR A 23 -9.70 22.27 22.61
C THR A 23 -8.52 21.32 22.42
N THR A 24 -7.54 21.30 23.33
CA THR A 24 -6.37 20.39 23.25
C THR A 24 -6.39 19.26 24.28
N PHE A 25 -7.54 18.96 24.88
CA PHE A 25 -7.72 17.74 25.67
C PHE A 25 -9.03 17.07 25.24
N HIS A 26 -8.92 16.12 24.31
CA HIS A 26 -9.64 14.83 24.25
C HIS A 26 -9.09 14.06 23.04
N SER A 27 -7.93 13.42 23.23
CA SER A 27 -7.62 12.12 22.63
C SER A 27 -6.43 11.54 23.41
N VAL A 28 -6.74 10.62 24.32
CA VAL A 28 -5.76 9.68 24.85
C VAL A 28 -5.71 8.55 23.83
N GLU A 29 -4.80 8.60 22.85
CA GLU A 29 -4.29 7.41 22.14
C GLU A 29 -3.07 7.68 21.24
N SER A 30 -2.01 6.90 21.47
CA SER A 30 -0.76 6.72 20.71
C SER A 30 0.16 7.94 20.48
N HIS A 31 1.15 8.11 21.38
CA HIS A 31 2.34 8.93 21.12
C HIS A 31 3.28 8.22 20.13
N SER A 32 3.14 8.46 18.83
CA SER A 32 4.21 8.19 17.86
C SER A 32 5.17 9.38 17.86
N HIS A 33 6.19 9.35 18.73
CA HIS A 33 7.28 10.33 18.73
C HIS A 33 8.01 10.33 17.37
N ARG A 34 7.82 11.38 16.58
CA ARG A 34 8.45 11.55 15.26
C ARG A 34 9.85 12.14 15.44
N HIS A 35 10.89 11.38 15.11
CA HIS A 35 12.19 11.99 14.80
C HIS A 35 12.09 12.75 13.47
N ALA A 36 12.63 13.98 13.41
CA ALA A 36 12.71 14.74 12.16
C ALA A 36 13.50 14.01 11.05
N SER A 37 14.38 13.06 11.41
CA SER A 37 15.18 12.24 10.49
C SER A 37 14.43 11.04 9.88
N THR A 38 13.28 10.63 10.43
CA THR A 38 12.49 9.50 9.93
C THR A 38 11.34 9.95 9.01
N VAL A 39 11.10 11.26 8.92
CA VAL A 39 10.03 11.84 8.09
C VAL A 39 10.19 11.41 6.64
N GLY A 40 9.17 10.71 6.13
CA GLY A 40 9.13 10.18 4.77
C GLY A 40 9.89 8.86 4.55
N ARG A 41 10.62 8.35 5.54
CA ARG A 41 11.31 7.04 5.47
C ARG A 41 10.62 5.93 6.24
N LEU A 42 9.77 6.28 7.20
CA LEU A 42 8.88 5.36 7.91
C LEU A 42 7.46 5.92 7.85
N VAL A 43 6.50 5.10 7.44
CA VAL A 43 5.07 5.41 7.47
C VAL A 43 4.37 4.27 8.20
N LEU A 44 3.83 4.57 9.37
CA LEU A 44 3.09 3.58 10.16
C LEU A 44 1.75 3.28 9.49
N LYS A 45 1.21 2.07 9.68
CA LYS A 45 -0.06 1.65 9.07
C LYS A 45 -1.20 2.65 9.31
N HIS A 46 -1.34 3.16 10.54
CA HIS A 46 -2.38 4.13 10.92
C HIS A 46 -2.14 5.56 10.39
N GLN A 47 -0.95 5.84 9.85
CA GLN A 47 -0.59 7.14 9.26
C GLN A 47 -0.87 7.19 7.74
N ARG A 48 -1.26 6.06 7.14
CA ARG A 48 -1.63 6.00 5.72
C ARG A 48 -2.87 6.86 5.48
N LYS A 49 -2.86 7.64 4.40
CA LYS A 49 -3.99 8.49 4.02
C LYS A 49 -5.08 7.62 3.40
N LEU A 50 -6.29 7.66 3.95
CA LEU A 50 -7.46 6.99 3.38
C LEU A 50 -7.91 7.72 2.10
N LEU A 51 -8.05 6.99 0.98
CA LEU A 51 -8.55 7.51 -0.29
C LEU A 51 -10.02 7.14 -0.51
N THR A 52 -10.41 5.94 -0.12
CA THR A 52 -11.79 5.45 -0.26
C THR A 52 -12.07 4.45 0.84
N GLN A 53 -13.26 4.51 1.41
CA GLN A 53 -13.77 3.52 2.35
C GLN A 53 -15.25 3.27 2.05
N THR A 54 -15.59 2.00 1.95
CA THR A 54 -16.93 1.49 1.70
C THR A 54 -17.18 0.31 2.62
N GLU A 55 -18.42 -0.16 2.70
CA GLU A 55 -18.75 -1.41 3.41
C GLU A 55 -18.13 -2.67 2.76
N HIS A 56 -17.61 -2.54 1.53
CA HIS A 56 -17.08 -3.63 0.71
C HIS A 56 -15.55 -3.58 0.53
N GLY A 57 -14.89 -2.62 1.16
CA GLY A 57 -13.45 -2.48 1.08
C GLY A 57 -12.96 -1.05 1.27
N GLU A 58 -11.64 -0.91 1.27
CA GLU A 58 -10.94 0.35 1.48
C GLU A 58 -9.69 0.47 0.61
N ILE A 59 -9.31 1.70 0.30
CA ILE A 59 -8.07 2.05 -0.38
C ILE A 59 -7.36 3.12 0.44
N SER A 60 -6.13 2.84 0.85
CA SER A 60 -5.27 3.80 1.54
C SER A 60 -3.95 3.99 0.79
N THR A 61 -3.28 5.11 1.00
CA THR A 61 -2.02 5.44 0.32
C THR A 61 -0.93 5.87 1.30
N ALA A 62 0.31 5.57 0.95
CA ALA A 62 1.52 6.06 1.62
C ALA A 62 2.46 6.68 0.58
N SER A 63 3.09 7.79 0.95
CA SER A 63 4.16 8.42 0.17
C SER A 63 5.46 8.33 0.96
N VAL A 64 6.50 7.75 0.35
CA VAL A 64 7.80 7.52 1.01
C VAL A 64 8.95 8.01 0.12
N THR A 65 10.08 8.38 0.68
CA THR A 65 11.23 8.91 -0.07
C THR A 65 12.53 8.27 0.38
N ASP A 66 13.42 8.01 -0.58
CA ASP A 66 14.81 7.63 -0.29
C ASP A 66 15.73 8.86 -0.08
N GLY A 67 15.19 10.07 -0.25
CA GLY A 67 15.89 11.35 -0.13
C GLY A 67 16.61 11.81 -1.40
N ALA A 68 16.59 11.02 -2.47
CA ALA A 68 17.22 11.36 -3.76
C ALA A 68 16.22 11.50 -4.91
N LYS A 69 15.13 10.72 -4.89
CA LYS A 69 14.08 10.75 -5.92
C LYS A 69 12.81 11.43 -5.42
N PRO A 70 11.90 11.81 -6.34
CA PRO A 70 10.52 12.14 -5.96
C PRO A 70 9.93 11.05 -5.06
N PRO A 71 8.98 11.40 -4.17
CA PRO A 71 8.33 10.40 -3.33
C PRO A 71 7.78 9.24 -4.17
N TYR A 72 8.03 8.02 -3.70
CA TYR A 72 7.39 6.81 -4.20
C TYR A 72 5.99 6.73 -3.60
N HIS A 73 5.03 6.42 -4.46
CA HIS A 73 3.63 6.33 -4.09
C HIS A 73 3.20 4.88 -4.01
N LEU A 74 2.67 4.50 -2.85
CA LEU A 74 2.13 3.18 -2.58
C LEU A 74 0.63 3.28 -2.34
N GLN A 75 -0.11 2.25 -2.76
CA GLN A 75 -1.50 2.06 -2.39
C GLN A 75 -1.73 0.66 -1.82
N PHE A 76 -2.67 0.60 -0.89
CA PHE A 76 -3.09 -0.60 -0.20
C PHE A 76 -4.59 -0.75 -0.45
N ILE A 77 -4.92 -1.70 -1.33
CA ILE A 77 -6.29 -1.97 -1.76
C ILE A 77 -6.77 -3.21 -1.01
N THR A 78 -7.85 -3.07 -0.25
CA THR A 78 -8.50 -4.17 0.47
C THR A 78 -9.92 -4.32 -0.06
N LEU A 79 -10.24 -5.51 -0.56
CA LEU A 79 -11.60 -5.89 -0.95
C LEU A 79 -12.14 -6.93 0.01
N GLU A 80 -13.34 -6.70 0.54
CA GLU A 80 -14.10 -7.72 1.24
C GLU A 80 -14.47 -8.85 0.26
N PRO A 81 -14.71 -10.08 0.75
CA PRO A 81 -15.24 -11.15 -0.11
C PRO A 81 -16.49 -10.69 -0.88
N ASN A 82 -16.71 -11.23 -2.08
CA ASN A 82 -17.85 -10.87 -2.92
C ASN A 82 -17.92 -9.36 -3.26
N SER A 83 -16.78 -8.72 -3.47
CA SER A 83 -16.68 -7.30 -3.84
C SER A 83 -15.93 -7.07 -5.15
N VAL A 84 -16.24 -5.97 -5.83
CA VAL A 84 -15.56 -5.49 -7.05
C VAL A 84 -15.07 -4.06 -6.84
N PHE A 85 -13.80 -3.82 -7.15
CA PHE A 85 -13.26 -2.50 -7.42
C PHE A 85 -13.57 -2.13 -8.86
N LEU A 86 -14.38 -1.09 -9.05
CA LEU A 86 -14.94 -0.69 -10.34
C LEU A 86 -13.86 -0.23 -11.36
N PRO A 87 -14.19 -0.22 -12.66
CA PRO A 87 -13.25 0.16 -13.71
C PRO A 87 -12.66 1.57 -13.55
N VAL A 88 -11.33 1.63 -13.59
CA VAL A 88 -10.56 2.87 -13.54
C VAL A 88 -9.51 2.89 -14.66
N LEU A 89 -9.24 4.07 -15.22
CA LEU A 89 -8.13 4.33 -16.13
C LEU A 89 -6.86 4.56 -15.32
N LEU A 90 -5.81 3.78 -15.59
CA LEU A 90 -4.52 3.88 -14.91
C LEU A 90 -3.64 5.00 -15.50
N HIS A 91 -3.11 5.88 -14.66
CA HIS A 91 -2.31 7.04 -15.10
C HIS A 91 -0.80 6.86 -15.01
N ALA A 92 -0.35 5.83 -14.29
CA ALA A 92 1.06 5.50 -14.12
C ALA A 92 1.23 3.99 -13.99
N ASP A 93 2.36 3.46 -14.44
CA ASP A 93 2.65 2.03 -14.37
C ASP A 93 2.52 1.50 -12.93
N MET A 94 1.72 0.44 -12.77
CA MET A 94 1.39 -0.13 -11.46
C MET A 94 2.00 -1.52 -11.31
N LEU A 95 2.88 -1.70 -10.32
CA LEU A 95 3.38 -3.00 -9.91
C LEU A 95 2.65 -3.44 -8.64
N LEU A 96 1.91 -4.54 -8.73
CA LEU A 96 1.09 -5.06 -7.64
C LEU A 96 1.66 -6.35 -7.06
N PHE A 97 1.48 -6.52 -5.76
CA PHE A 97 1.73 -7.74 -4.98
C PHE A 97 0.47 -8.11 -4.20
N VAL A 98 0.03 -9.37 -4.29
CA VAL A 98 -1.14 -9.87 -3.57
C VAL A 98 -0.72 -10.43 -2.20
N HIS A 99 -1.07 -9.73 -1.14
CA HIS A 99 -0.69 -10.09 0.23
C HIS A 99 -1.57 -11.21 0.82
N THR A 100 -2.90 -11.11 0.69
CA THR A 100 -3.85 -12.12 1.18
C THR A 100 -5.03 -12.28 0.22
N GLY A 101 -5.77 -13.38 0.37
CA GLY A 101 -6.97 -13.65 -0.43
C GLY A 101 -6.68 -14.00 -1.89
N SER A 102 -7.73 -13.96 -2.70
CA SER A 102 -7.70 -14.28 -4.14
C SER A 102 -8.85 -13.62 -4.90
N GLY A 103 -8.71 -13.52 -6.21
CA GLY A 103 -9.66 -12.86 -7.07
C GLY A 103 -9.29 -12.94 -8.56
N ALA A 104 -9.84 -12.03 -9.35
CA ALA A 104 -9.52 -11.85 -10.75
C ALA A 104 -9.21 -10.38 -11.03
N LEU A 105 -8.09 -10.14 -11.72
CA LEU A 105 -7.72 -8.85 -12.27
C LEU A 105 -8.06 -8.85 -13.76
N SER A 106 -8.80 -7.84 -14.22
CA SER A 106 -9.13 -7.69 -15.63
C SER A 106 -8.72 -6.31 -16.12
N TRP A 107 -8.17 -6.23 -17.33
CA TRP A 107 -7.71 -4.97 -17.92
C TRP A 107 -7.77 -4.97 -19.45
N THR A 108 -7.77 -3.79 -20.05
CA THR A 108 -7.56 -3.58 -21.49
C THR A 108 -6.12 -3.13 -21.76
N ASP A 109 -5.53 -3.61 -22.84
CA ASP A 109 -4.20 -3.18 -23.30
C ASP A 109 -4.34 -2.17 -24.45
N ASP A 110 -3.35 -1.30 -24.62
CA ASP A 110 -3.33 -0.23 -25.65
C ASP A 110 -2.89 -0.76 -27.03
N THR A 111 -2.62 -2.07 -27.18
CA THR A 111 -2.25 -2.68 -28.45
C THR A 111 -3.49 -3.02 -29.30
N ASP A 112 -3.44 -2.65 -30.59
CA ASP A 112 -4.53 -2.63 -31.58
C ASP A 112 -5.39 -3.91 -31.78
N ASP A 113 -5.21 -5.00 -31.03
CA ASP A 113 -5.80 -6.32 -31.34
C ASP A 113 -6.54 -7.07 -30.21
N ASP A 114 -6.64 -6.53 -28.99
CA ASP A 114 -6.93 -7.38 -27.84
C ASP A 114 -8.05 -6.87 -26.90
N GLY A 115 -9.23 -7.53 -26.96
CA GLY A 115 -10.29 -7.38 -25.97
C GLY A 115 -9.85 -7.63 -24.51
N MET A 116 -10.76 -7.37 -23.56
CA MET A 116 -10.50 -7.46 -22.11
C MET A 116 -9.71 -8.71 -21.69
N GLN A 117 -8.51 -8.50 -21.16
CA GLN A 117 -7.66 -9.53 -20.59
C GLN A 117 -8.10 -9.84 -19.15
N ASN A 118 -7.86 -11.06 -18.70
CA ASN A 118 -8.18 -11.49 -17.34
C ASN A 118 -7.11 -12.45 -16.81
N VAL A 119 -6.67 -12.21 -15.58
CA VAL A 119 -5.78 -13.12 -14.84
C VAL A 119 -6.36 -13.39 -13.45
N LYS A 120 -6.40 -14.66 -13.06
CA LYS A 120 -6.69 -15.06 -11.68
C LYS A 120 -5.49 -14.72 -10.82
N ILE A 121 -5.74 -14.08 -9.69
CA ILE A 121 -4.73 -13.65 -8.73
C ILE A 121 -4.97 -14.30 -7.37
N ARG A 122 -3.89 -14.63 -6.66
CA ARG A 122 -3.89 -15.22 -5.31
C ARG A 122 -2.70 -14.72 -4.50
N LYS A 123 -2.70 -14.96 -3.20
CA LYS A 123 -1.58 -14.69 -2.29
C LYS A 123 -0.22 -15.05 -2.92
N GLY A 124 0.70 -14.08 -2.92
CA GLY A 124 2.04 -14.18 -3.49
C GLY A 124 2.17 -13.75 -4.94
N ASP A 125 1.07 -13.54 -5.65
CA ASP A 125 1.13 -13.14 -7.05
C ASP A 125 1.62 -11.70 -7.21
N ILE A 126 2.45 -11.52 -8.23
CA ILE A 126 3.04 -10.27 -8.69
C ILE A 126 2.58 -10.04 -10.13
N TYR A 127 2.13 -8.82 -10.42
CA TYR A 127 1.76 -8.43 -11.77
C TYR A 127 2.06 -6.95 -12.03
N ARG A 128 2.25 -6.57 -13.30
CA ARG A 128 2.39 -5.17 -13.70
C ARG A 128 1.27 -4.81 -14.67
N LEU A 129 0.63 -3.67 -14.44
CA LEU A 129 -0.23 -3.01 -15.41
C LEU A 129 0.48 -1.78 -15.96
N HIS A 130 0.28 -1.52 -17.24
CA HIS A 130 0.84 -0.36 -17.92
C HIS A 130 -0.10 0.84 -17.79
N GLN A 131 0.46 2.05 -17.69
CA GLN A 131 -0.29 3.30 -17.84
C GLN A 131 -1.16 3.24 -19.10
N GLY A 132 -2.33 3.90 -19.08
CA GLY A 132 -3.31 3.83 -20.17
C GLY A 132 -4.29 2.66 -20.07
N SER A 133 -3.93 1.59 -19.35
CA SER A 133 -4.82 0.44 -19.14
C SER A 133 -6.07 0.81 -18.33
N VAL A 134 -7.25 0.39 -18.80
CA VAL A 134 -8.48 0.40 -17.98
C VAL A 134 -8.58 -0.93 -17.27
N PHE A 135 -8.62 -0.92 -15.93
CA PHE A 135 -8.66 -2.15 -15.15
C PHE A 135 -9.72 -2.14 -14.05
N TYR A 136 -10.12 -3.33 -13.62
CA TYR A 136 -10.96 -3.54 -12.45
C TYR A 136 -10.55 -4.83 -11.75
N VAL A 137 -10.88 -4.94 -10.45
CA VAL A 137 -10.50 -6.09 -9.63
C VAL A 137 -11.73 -6.68 -8.97
N GLN A 138 -11.90 -7.99 -9.12
CA GLN A 138 -12.96 -8.74 -8.48
C GLN A 138 -12.36 -9.66 -7.42
N SER A 139 -12.79 -9.52 -6.17
CA SER A 139 -12.51 -10.50 -5.13
C SER A 139 -13.27 -11.80 -5.41
N SER A 140 -12.81 -12.90 -4.85
CA SER A 140 -13.48 -14.18 -5.08
C SER A 140 -14.94 -14.22 -4.61
N LEU A 141 -15.74 -14.97 -5.36
CA LEU A 141 -17.16 -15.23 -5.13
C LEU A 141 -17.46 -16.46 -4.23
N GLU A 142 -16.47 -17.00 -3.53
CA GLU A 142 -16.68 -18.21 -2.72
C GLU A 142 -16.87 -17.84 -1.25
N ALA A 143 -17.73 -18.59 -0.56
CA ALA A 143 -18.32 -18.20 0.73
C ALA A 143 -17.35 -18.17 1.93
N GLU A 144 -16.25 -18.92 1.91
CA GLU A 144 -15.27 -18.98 3.00
C GLU A 144 -13.92 -18.42 2.54
N ARG A 145 -13.72 -17.09 2.58
CA ARG A 145 -12.46 -16.50 2.11
C ARG A 145 -11.95 -15.32 2.92
N GLU A 146 -10.62 -15.23 2.96
CA GLU A 146 -9.86 -14.06 3.41
C GLU A 146 -10.11 -12.85 2.49
N ARG A 147 -10.04 -11.65 3.07
CA ARG A 147 -10.04 -10.39 2.33
C ARG A 147 -8.91 -10.36 1.31
N LEU A 148 -9.22 -9.92 0.09
CA LEU A 148 -8.22 -9.72 -0.96
C LEU A 148 -7.46 -8.42 -0.67
N ARG A 149 -6.17 -8.52 -0.34
CA ARG A 149 -5.29 -7.38 -0.06
C ARG A 149 -4.21 -7.28 -1.12
N ILE A 150 -4.13 -6.14 -1.78
CA ILE A 150 -3.17 -5.85 -2.84
C ILE A 150 -2.33 -4.63 -2.44
N TYR A 151 -1.02 -4.78 -2.50
CA TYR A 151 -0.05 -3.72 -2.28
C TYR A 151 0.53 -3.31 -3.63
N ALA A 152 0.38 -2.03 -3.97
CA ALA A 152 0.80 -1.49 -5.26
C ALA A 152 1.82 -0.37 -5.07
N ILE A 153 2.82 -0.32 -5.95
CA ILE A 153 3.68 0.85 -6.13
C ILE A 153 3.48 1.39 -7.55
N PHE A 154 3.40 2.71 -7.67
CA PHE A 154 3.32 3.41 -8.94
C PHE A 154 4.71 3.88 -9.32
N THR A 155 5.17 3.52 -10.52
CA THR A 155 6.55 3.75 -10.92
C THR A 155 6.75 5.17 -11.42
N ASN A 156 7.90 5.76 -11.07
CA ASN A 156 8.38 7.01 -11.68
C ASN A 156 9.54 6.65 -12.62
N THR A 157 9.30 6.64 -13.93
CA THR A 157 10.34 6.54 -14.96
C THR A 157 10.66 7.92 -15.53
N GLU A 158 11.65 8.02 -16.43
CA GLU A 158 11.96 9.31 -17.09
C GLU A 158 10.82 9.80 -17.98
N ASP A 159 10.02 8.86 -18.51
CA ASP A 159 8.90 9.12 -19.43
C ASP A 159 7.52 9.03 -18.72
N ASP A 160 7.46 8.48 -17.50
CA ASP A 160 6.23 8.28 -16.70
C ASP A 160 6.47 8.82 -15.29
N ILE A 161 6.09 10.06 -15.03
CA ILE A 161 6.17 10.67 -13.69
C ILE A 161 4.78 10.65 -13.10
N TYR A 162 4.60 9.95 -11.98
CA TYR A 162 3.37 10.00 -11.20
C TYR A 162 3.07 11.44 -10.77
N GLU A 163 1.99 11.99 -11.31
CA GLU A 163 1.50 13.31 -10.93
C GLU A 163 0.47 13.19 -9.80
N ALA A 164 0.86 13.57 -8.59
CA ALA A 164 -0.02 13.51 -7.42
C ALA A 164 -1.30 14.36 -7.55
N ALA A 165 -1.31 15.37 -8.44
CA ALA A 165 -2.48 16.19 -8.72
C ALA A 165 -3.56 15.45 -9.52
N VAL A 166 -3.14 14.54 -10.42
CA VAL A 166 -4.04 13.71 -11.24
C VAL A 166 -4.44 12.43 -10.47
N GLY A 167 -3.52 11.92 -9.66
CA GLY A 167 -3.70 10.68 -8.89
C GLY A 167 -3.31 9.43 -9.69
N ALA A 168 -3.39 8.26 -9.05
CA ALA A 168 -2.96 7.00 -9.67
C ALA A 168 -3.85 6.52 -10.81
N TYR A 169 -5.14 6.83 -10.73
CA TYR A 169 -6.14 6.41 -11.69
C TYR A 169 -7.40 7.27 -11.58
N SER A 170 -8.22 7.28 -12.63
CA SER A 170 -9.52 7.96 -12.65
C SER A 170 -10.67 6.99 -12.92
N SER A 171 -11.80 7.23 -12.25
CA SER A 171 -13.05 6.50 -12.50
C SER A 171 -13.51 6.72 -13.94
N ILE A 172 -13.77 5.64 -14.67
CA ILE A 172 -14.33 5.72 -16.03
C ILE A 172 -15.69 6.41 -16.01
N THR A 173 -16.50 6.18 -14.97
CA THR A 173 -17.79 6.85 -14.80
C THR A 173 -17.62 8.36 -14.67
N ASP A 174 -16.67 8.83 -13.85
CA ASP A 174 -16.44 10.26 -13.68
C ASP A 174 -15.85 10.90 -14.95
N MET A 175 -15.03 10.16 -15.72
CA MET A 175 -14.50 10.63 -17.00
C MET A 175 -15.61 10.81 -18.05
N VAL A 176 -16.55 9.87 -18.16
CA VAL A 176 -17.67 9.97 -19.10
C VAL A 176 -18.65 11.05 -18.65
N LEU A 177 -19.05 11.06 -17.38
CA LEU A 177 -20.02 12.03 -16.84
C LEU A 177 -19.42 13.43 -16.63
N GLY A 178 -18.12 13.62 -16.87
CA GLY A 178 -17.47 14.93 -16.87
C GLY A 178 -17.77 15.78 -18.11
N PHE A 179 -18.30 15.17 -19.19
CA PHE A 179 -18.68 15.88 -20.41
C PHE A 179 -20.14 16.35 -20.40
N ASP A 180 -20.43 17.46 -21.08
CA ASP A 180 -21.78 18.00 -21.19
C ASP A 180 -22.75 17.06 -21.91
N SER A 181 -24.02 17.04 -21.50
CA SER A 181 -25.05 16.13 -22.03
C SER A 181 -25.16 16.15 -23.55
N ARG A 182 -25.10 17.34 -24.16
CA ARG A 182 -25.17 17.49 -25.62
C ARG A 182 -24.01 16.82 -26.34
N LEU A 183 -22.81 16.91 -25.76
CA LEU A 183 -21.61 16.26 -26.31
C LEU A 183 -21.73 14.75 -26.20
N LEU A 184 -22.21 14.24 -25.05
CA LEU A 184 -22.44 12.82 -24.83
C LEU A 184 -23.50 12.24 -25.77
N GLN A 185 -24.64 12.93 -25.94
CA GLN A 185 -25.67 12.54 -26.92
C GLN A 185 -25.08 12.44 -28.33
N ALA A 186 -24.31 13.45 -28.76
CA ALA A 186 -23.70 13.48 -30.08
C ALA A 186 -22.63 12.39 -30.26
N ALA A 187 -21.79 12.17 -29.23
CA ALA A 187 -20.70 11.19 -29.27
C ALA A 187 -21.21 9.74 -29.26
N PHE A 188 -22.14 9.42 -28.36
CA PHE A 188 -22.69 8.07 -28.21
C PHE A 188 -23.88 7.79 -29.14
N LYS A 189 -24.42 8.82 -29.82
CA LYS A 189 -25.63 8.76 -30.66
C LYS A 189 -26.82 8.16 -29.93
N VAL A 190 -27.01 8.58 -28.68
CA VAL A 190 -28.13 8.17 -27.82
C VAL A 190 -29.10 9.33 -27.59
N PRO A 191 -30.39 9.06 -27.36
CA PRO A 191 -31.35 10.10 -27.03
C PRO A 191 -31.08 10.73 -25.66
N ASP A 192 -31.61 11.94 -25.46
CA ASP A 192 -31.35 12.78 -24.28
C ASP A 192 -31.79 12.13 -22.97
N ASP A 193 -32.90 11.40 -22.98
CA ASP A 193 -33.43 10.68 -21.83
C ASP A 193 -32.42 9.67 -21.25
N VAL A 194 -31.65 8.99 -22.10
CA VAL A 194 -30.57 8.07 -21.68
C VAL A 194 -29.46 8.81 -20.95
N ILE A 195 -29.02 9.96 -21.48
CA ILE A 195 -27.97 10.76 -20.84
C ILE A 195 -28.48 11.42 -19.56
N GLU A 196 -29.73 11.91 -19.54
CA GLU A 196 -30.37 12.43 -18.33
C GLU A 196 -30.47 11.36 -17.24
N GLU A 197 -30.83 10.12 -17.59
CA GLU A 197 -30.88 9.01 -16.64
C GLU A 197 -29.50 8.75 -16.03
N MET A 198 -28.46 8.67 -16.87
CA MET A 198 -27.07 8.47 -16.41
C MET A 198 -26.57 9.61 -15.51
N MET A 199 -26.93 10.85 -15.84
CA MET A 199 -26.55 12.06 -15.07
C MET A 199 -27.33 12.19 -13.76
N ARG A 200 -28.59 11.71 -13.71
CA ARG A 200 -29.41 11.67 -12.49
C ARG A 200 -29.04 10.52 -11.57
N ALA A 201 -28.46 9.45 -12.09
CA ALA A 201 -28.07 8.29 -11.29
C ALA A 201 -27.08 8.67 -10.18
N SER A 202 -27.30 8.14 -8.98
CA SER A 202 -26.37 8.37 -7.86
C SER A 202 -24.99 7.82 -8.18
N ARG A 203 -23.93 8.59 -7.88
CA ARG A 203 -22.56 8.14 -8.04
C ARG A 203 -22.33 6.87 -7.23
N THR A 204 -21.85 5.84 -7.92
CA THR A 204 -21.56 4.54 -7.29
C THR A 204 -20.19 4.64 -6.59
N PRO A 205 -20.04 4.11 -5.36
CA PRO A 205 -18.73 4.04 -4.71
C PRO A 205 -17.73 3.23 -5.54
N ALA A 206 -16.43 3.49 -5.38
CA ALA A 206 -15.40 2.81 -6.16
C ALA A 206 -15.37 1.29 -5.92
N ILE A 207 -15.79 0.82 -4.73
CA ILE A 207 -15.86 -0.60 -4.38
C ILE A 207 -17.30 -0.95 -4.02
N ILE A 208 -17.84 -2.02 -4.63
CA ILE A 208 -19.23 -2.46 -4.45
C ILE A 208 -19.33 -3.97 -4.26
N ASN A 209 -20.49 -4.46 -3.80
CA ASN A 209 -20.81 -5.88 -3.76
C ASN A 209 -20.95 -6.48 -5.17
N ALA A 210 -20.35 -7.64 -5.39
CA ALA A 210 -20.35 -8.41 -6.64
C ALA A 210 -21.61 -9.28 -6.81
N VAL A 211 -22.18 -9.80 -5.71
CA VAL A 211 -23.21 -10.86 -5.71
C VAL A 211 -24.60 -10.34 -6.05
N GLN A 212 -24.93 -9.08 -5.73
CA GLN A 212 -26.19 -8.48 -6.17
C GLN A 212 -26.29 -8.32 -7.71
N LYS A 213 -25.20 -8.56 -8.45
CA LYS A 213 -25.09 -8.32 -9.89
C LYS A 213 -24.30 -9.41 -10.64
N GLU A 214 -24.31 -10.67 -10.20
CA GLU A 214 -23.60 -11.79 -10.85
C GLU A 214 -23.92 -11.94 -12.36
N LYS A 215 -25.20 -11.89 -12.72
CA LYS A 215 -25.63 -11.89 -14.13
C LYS A 215 -25.13 -10.66 -14.88
N MET A 216 -25.16 -9.49 -14.22
CA MET A 216 -24.83 -8.22 -14.84
C MET A 216 -23.31 -8.04 -15.05
N PHE A 217 -22.46 -8.60 -14.18
CA PHE A 217 -21.00 -8.59 -14.34
C PHE A 217 -20.51 -9.60 -15.38
N GLY A 218 -21.12 -10.80 -15.44
CA GLY A 218 -20.91 -11.74 -16.54
C GLY A 218 -21.37 -11.16 -17.89
N GLU A 219 -22.52 -10.47 -17.90
CA GLU A 219 -23.01 -9.74 -19.08
C GLU A 219 -22.19 -8.49 -19.41
N LEU A 220 -21.63 -7.77 -18.43
CA LEU A 220 -20.75 -6.62 -18.64
C LEU A 220 -19.41 -7.08 -19.23
N GLN A 221 -18.82 -8.16 -18.70
CA GLN A 221 -17.66 -8.81 -19.30
C GLN A 221 -17.96 -9.22 -20.74
N ALA A 222 -19.10 -9.89 -20.97
CA ALA A 222 -19.51 -10.30 -22.30
C ALA A 222 -19.81 -9.12 -23.24
N ARG A 223 -20.41 -8.03 -22.76
CA ARG A 223 -20.73 -6.82 -23.53
C ARG A 223 -19.48 -6.01 -23.85
N VAL A 224 -18.53 -5.88 -22.93
CA VAL A 224 -17.23 -5.23 -23.18
C VAL A 224 -16.45 -6.09 -24.17
N LEU A 225 -16.36 -7.41 -23.96
CA LEU A 225 -15.76 -8.32 -24.95
C LEU A 225 -16.41 -8.20 -26.33
N LYS A 226 -17.74 -8.02 -26.40
CA LYS A 226 -18.50 -7.90 -27.66
C LYS A 226 -18.46 -6.48 -28.28
N ALA A 227 -18.25 -5.44 -27.49
CA ALA A 227 -18.14 -4.06 -27.97
C ALA A 227 -16.74 -3.75 -28.51
N PHE A 228 -15.70 -4.42 -27.98
CA PHE A 228 -14.32 -4.27 -28.44
C PHE A 228 -13.88 -5.34 -29.45
N ALA A 229 -14.54 -6.51 -29.48
CA ALA A 229 -14.47 -7.41 -30.62
C ALA A 229 -15.48 -6.98 -31.68
N GLY A 230 -15.08 -6.07 -32.57
CA GLY A 230 -15.80 -5.84 -33.83
C GLY A 230 -16.08 -7.17 -34.55
N GLU A 231 -17.06 -7.21 -35.44
CA GLU A 231 -17.48 -8.36 -36.27
C GLU A 231 -16.37 -8.93 -37.17
N PHE A 232 -15.26 -9.38 -36.61
CA PHE A 232 -14.23 -10.16 -37.29
C PHE A 232 -13.91 -11.40 -36.47
N LEU A 233 -14.42 -12.51 -36.97
CA LEU A 233 -14.17 -13.87 -36.50
C LEU A 233 -12.68 -14.20 -36.64
N GLY A 234 -11.97 -14.29 -35.52
CA GLY A 234 -10.59 -14.77 -35.47
C GLY A 234 -10.31 -15.49 -34.16
N SER A 235 -10.29 -16.83 -34.20
CA SER A 235 -9.91 -17.66 -33.06
C SER A 235 -8.39 -17.53 -32.83
N ILE A 236 -7.97 -16.46 -32.15
CA ILE A 236 -6.57 -16.25 -31.80
C ILE A 236 -6.27 -17.09 -30.55
N HIS A 237 -5.39 -18.08 -30.71
CA HIS A 237 -4.75 -18.78 -29.60
C HIS A 237 -3.90 -17.78 -28.79
N LYS A 238 -4.53 -17.03 -27.88
CA LYS A 238 -3.80 -16.15 -26.96
C LYS A 238 -3.15 -16.98 -25.86
N LYS A 239 -1.84 -16.80 -25.67
CA LYS A 239 -1.13 -17.33 -24.51
C LYS A 239 -1.77 -16.73 -23.26
N LYS A 240 -2.35 -17.57 -22.39
CA LYS A 240 -2.83 -17.14 -21.07
C LYS A 240 -1.65 -16.56 -20.29
N THR A 241 -1.61 -15.25 -20.10
CA THR A 241 -0.65 -14.59 -19.21
C THR A 241 -0.92 -15.01 -17.77
N LYS A 242 0.02 -15.70 -17.13
CA LYS A 242 -0.04 -16.07 -15.71
C LYS A 242 0.70 -15.01 -14.88
N ALA A 243 0.17 -14.68 -13.70
CA ALA A 243 0.90 -13.89 -12.72
C ALA A 243 2.10 -14.67 -12.15
N TYR A 244 3.14 -13.96 -11.72
CA TYR A 244 4.33 -14.57 -11.11
C TYR A 244 4.09 -14.75 -9.61
N ASN A 245 4.16 -15.97 -9.07
CA ASN A 245 3.95 -16.18 -7.64
C ASN A 245 5.28 -16.30 -6.90
N VAL A 246 5.54 -15.39 -5.95
CA VAL A 246 6.80 -15.36 -5.18
C VAL A 246 7.00 -16.56 -4.26
N PHE A 247 5.91 -17.18 -3.79
CA PHE A 247 5.98 -18.36 -2.91
C PHE A 247 6.16 -19.67 -3.69
N GLU A 248 6.03 -19.65 -5.02
CA GLU A 248 6.36 -20.80 -5.89
C GLU A 248 7.82 -20.77 -6.37
N ALA A 249 8.56 -19.69 -6.10
CA ALA A 249 9.95 -19.54 -6.52
C ALA A 249 10.91 -20.13 -5.48
N ASP A 250 12.02 -20.71 -5.95
CA ASP A 250 13.10 -21.15 -5.07
C ASP A 250 13.75 -19.93 -4.38
N PRO A 251 13.99 -19.98 -3.05
CA PRO A 251 14.69 -18.90 -2.35
C PRO A 251 16.09 -18.66 -2.92
N ASP A 252 16.49 -17.39 -3.05
CA ASP A 252 17.88 -17.02 -3.39
C ASP A 252 18.86 -17.41 -2.27
N PHE A 253 18.34 -17.47 -1.04
CA PHE A 253 19.07 -17.89 0.16
C PHE A 253 18.10 -18.46 1.19
N GLU A 254 18.52 -19.53 1.87
CA GLU A 254 17.79 -20.16 2.97
C GLU A 254 18.77 -20.80 3.97
N ASN A 255 18.48 -20.65 5.26
CA ASN A 255 19.09 -21.40 6.35
C ASN A 255 18.11 -21.51 7.54
N CYS A 256 18.59 -22.03 8.68
CA CYS A 256 17.75 -22.20 9.88
C CYS A 256 17.20 -20.88 10.47
N ASN A 257 17.77 -19.73 10.10
CA ASN A 257 17.42 -18.42 10.64
C ASN A 257 16.46 -17.64 9.71
N GLY A 258 16.16 -18.17 8.52
CA GLY A 258 15.27 -17.52 7.58
C GLY A 258 15.59 -17.77 6.11
N TRP A 259 14.88 -17.04 5.25
CA TRP A 259 15.06 -17.11 3.80
C TRP A 259 14.81 -15.76 3.12
N SER A 260 15.31 -15.61 1.90
CA SER A 260 15.07 -14.43 1.08
C SER A 260 14.93 -14.80 -0.40
N VAL A 261 14.10 -14.05 -1.12
CA VAL A 261 13.89 -14.18 -2.56
C VAL A 261 13.81 -12.80 -3.20
N THR A 262 14.38 -12.67 -4.40
CA THR A 262 14.34 -11.46 -5.22
C THR A 262 13.72 -11.80 -6.56
N VAL A 263 12.81 -10.96 -7.03
CA VAL A 263 12.19 -11.07 -8.35
C VAL A 263 12.68 -9.91 -9.21
N ASP A 264 13.45 -10.22 -10.25
CA ASP A 264 14.02 -9.26 -11.18
C ASP A 264 13.49 -9.43 -12.61
N LYS A 265 13.95 -8.60 -13.56
CA LYS A 265 13.48 -8.62 -14.96
C LYS A 265 13.76 -9.92 -15.73
N LYS A 266 14.64 -10.78 -15.21
CA LYS A 266 14.93 -12.11 -15.74
C LYS A 266 13.84 -13.09 -15.34
N ASP A 267 13.33 -12.98 -14.12
CA ASP A 267 12.29 -13.85 -13.57
C ASP A 267 10.91 -13.45 -14.10
N LEU A 268 10.63 -12.14 -14.13
CA LEU A 268 9.40 -11.58 -14.66
C LEU A 268 9.71 -10.52 -15.73
N HIS A 269 9.50 -10.88 -17.00
CA HIS A 269 9.71 -9.97 -18.12
C HIS A 269 8.86 -8.71 -18.06
N LEU A 270 7.70 -8.76 -17.40
CA LEU A 270 6.87 -7.58 -17.15
C LEU A 270 7.59 -6.53 -16.29
N LEU A 271 8.67 -6.83 -15.58
CA LEU A 271 9.47 -5.82 -14.84
C LEU A 271 10.48 -5.08 -15.73
N LYS A 272 10.62 -5.43 -17.01
CA LYS A 272 11.52 -4.69 -17.92
C LYS A 272 11.02 -3.25 -18.07
N HIS A 273 11.91 -2.27 -17.94
CA HIS A 273 11.60 -0.83 -18.05
C HIS A 273 10.81 -0.20 -16.88
N SER A 274 10.39 -0.96 -15.85
CA SER A 274 9.73 -0.36 -14.66
C SER A 274 10.70 0.32 -13.70
N ASN A 275 11.99 -0.02 -13.78
CA ASN A 275 13.02 0.29 -12.77
C ASN A 275 12.70 -0.17 -11.34
N ILE A 276 11.61 -0.91 -11.12
CA ILE A 276 11.24 -1.49 -9.83
C ILE A 276 11.27 -3.04 -9.90
N GLY A 277 12.02 -3.66 -9.00
CA GLY A 277 11.98 -5.10 -8.70
C GLY A 277 11.27 -5.37 -7.37
N ILE A 278 11.14 -6.64 -7.00
CA ILE A 278 10.54 -7.05 -5.73
C ILE A 278 11.52 -7.94 -4.96
N PHE A 279 11.47 -7.87 -3.64
CA PHE A 279 12.15 -8.83 -2.76
C PHE A 279 11.24 -9.21 -1.61
N MET A 280 11.51 -10.36 -1.00
CA MET A 280 10.84 -10.81 0.21
C MET A 280 11.86 -11.48 1.12
N VAL A 281 11.71 -11.22 2.41
CA VAL A 281 12.58 -11.72 3.47
C VAL A 281 11.72 -12.28 4.58
N ASN A 282 12.09 -13.45 5.05
CA ASN A 282 11.58 -14.05 6.27
C ASN A 282 12.75 -14.24 7.23
N LEU A 283 12.67 -13.60 8.40
CA LEU A 283 13.58 -13.82 9.51
C LEU A 283 12.83 -14.60 10.59
N THR A 284 13.33 -15.77 10.97
CA THR A 284 12.77 -16.50 12.13
C THR A 284 13.00 -15.72 13.42
N LYS A 285 12.31 -16.06 14.51
CA LYS A 285 12.49 -15.39 15.81
C LYS A 285 13.97 -15.32 16.25
N GLY A 286 14.37 -14.19 16.84
CA GLY A 286 15.74 -13.98 17.32
C GLY A 286 16.81 -14.07 16.22
N SER A 287 16.48 -13.71 14.99
CA SER A 287 17.38 -13.75 13.83
C SER A 287 17.62 -12.35 13.28
N MET A 288 18.66 -12.19 12.48
CA MET A 288 18.93 -10.96 11.76
C MET A 288 19.33 -11.22 10.32
N MET A 289 18.95 -10.31 9.42
CA MET A 289 19.74 -10.14 8.20
C MET A 289 21.04 -9.43 8.58
N ALA A 290 22.18 -10.07 8.30
CA ALA A 290 23.50 -9.60 8.66
C ALA A 290 23.72 -8.16 8.16
N PRO A 291 24.53 -7.34 8.88
CA PRO A 291 24.76 -5.97 8.48
C PRO A 291 25.27 -5.88 7.04
N HIS A 292 24.58 -5.12 6.19
CA HIS A 292 24.85 -5.07 4.76
C HIS A 292 24.42 -3.75 4.14
N TRP A 293 24.84 -3.47 2.90
CA TRP A 293 24.29 -2.36 2.12
C TRP A 293 23.94 -2.79 0.70
N ASN A 294 23.04 -2.03 0.09
CA ASN A 294 22.63 -2.23 -1.29
C ASN A 294 23.39 -1.30 -2.23
N PRO A 295 24.15 -1.81 -3.21
CA PRO A 295 24.94 -0.98 -4.10
C PRO A 295 24.12 -0.41 -5.28
N ARG A 296 22.96 -1.01 -5.61
CA ARG A 296 22.19 -0.66 -6.81
C ARG A 296 20.81 -0.11 -6.55
N ALA A 297 20.18 -0.47 -5.42
CA ALA A 297 18.80 -0.09 -5.12
C ALA A 297 18.62 0.43 -3.70
N SER A 298 17.71 1.38 -3.54
CA SER A 298 16.96 1.62 -2.30
C SER A 298 15.89 0.54 -2.12
N GLU A 299 15.66 0.13 -0.87
CA GLU A 299 14.60 -0.78 -0.44
C GLU A 299 13.39 -0.01 0.07
N ILE A 300 12.20 -0.34 -0.42
CA ILE A 300 10.91 0.17 0.08
C ILE A 300 10.12 -1.03 0.58
N ALA A 301 10.21 -1.33 1.87
CA ALA A 301 9.67 -2.53 2.46
C ALA A 301 8.34 -2.29 3.17
N ILE A 302 7.47 -3.30 3.14
CA ILE A 302 6.17 -3.38 3.80
C ILE A 302 6.20 -4.62 4.68
N VAL A 303 5.95 -4.44 5.98
CA VAL A 303 5.90 -5.56 6.91
C VAL A 303 4.63 -6.38 6.67
N LEU A 304 4.79 -7.68 6.49
CA LEU A 304 3.70 -8.62 6.22
C LEU A 304 3.26 -9.39 7.46
N GLN A 305 4.21 -9.76 8.31
CA GLN A 305 3.95 -10.53 9.53
C GLN A 305 4.95 -10.17 10.63
N GLY A 306 4.42 -10.07 11.85
CA GLY A 306 5.20 -9.88 13.07
C GLY A 306 5.81 -8.49 13.22
N GLN A 307 6.84 -8.41 14.05
CA GLN A 307 7.51 -7.17 14.42
C GLN A 307 9.02 -7.30 14.26
N GLY A 308 9.68 -6.18 13.96
CA GLY A 308 11.12 -6.15 13.79
C GLY A 308 11.75 -4.81 14.12
N MET A 309 13.06 -4.85 14.33
CA MET A 309 13.91 -3.67 14.43
C MET A 309 14.75 -3.52 13.16
N VAL A 310 14.82 -2.30 12.65
CA VAL A 310 15.65 -1.95 11.49
C VAL A 310 16.61 -0.84 11.90
N ARG A 311 17.91 -1.13 11.87
CA ARG A 311 18.98 -0.18 12.12
C ARG A 311 19.56 0.26 10.78
N VAL A 312 19.60 1.57 10.53
CA VAL A 312 20.17 2.14 9.31
C VAL A 312 21.27 3.14 9.68
N LEU A 313 22.44 2.95 9.09
CA LEU A 313 23.58 3.83 9.27
C LEU A 313 23.68 4.81 8.11
N CYS A 314 23.93 6.07 8.42
CA CYS A 314 24.31 7.05 7.43
C CYS A 314 25.82 7.03 7.22
N SER A 315 26.27 6.60 6.04
CA SER A 315 27.69 6.55 5.67
C SER A 315 28.17 7.82 4.94
N SER A 316 27.41 8.92 4.98
CA SER A 316 27.74 10.12 4.20
C SER A 316 28.88 10.93 4.83
N ASN A 317 29.84 11.35 4.00
CA ASN A 317 30.83 12.38 4.34
C ASN A 317 30.22 13.80 4.39
N ALA A 318 28.93 13.95 4.07
CA ALA A 318 28.21 15.21 4.24
C ALA A 318 28.02 15.52 5.73
N LYS A 319 27.91 16.81 6.08
CA LYS A 319 27.69 17.27 7.46
C LYS A 319 26.61 16.43 8.16
N ALA A 320 26.89 15.97 9.39
CA ALA A 320 25.99 15.13 10.21
C ALA A 320 24.56 15.69 10.36
N SER A 321 24.37 17.00 10.13
CA SER A 321 23.06 17.65 10.10
C SER A 321 22.17 17.27 8.91
N LYS A 322 22.72 16.65 7.85
CA LYS A 322 21.97 16.29 6.63
C LYS A 322 21.59 14.82 6.55
N CYS A 323 22.22 13.96 7.34
CA CYS A 323 21.97 12.52 7.32
C CYS A 323 22.35 11.91 8.67
N ARG A 324 21.37 11.33 9.35
CA ARG A 324 21.49 10.74 10.70
C ARG A 324 21.32 9.23 10.63
N ASN A 325 21.92 8.52 11.58
CA ASN A 325 21.61 7.11 11.82
C ASN A 325 20.16 7.00 12.31
N MET A 326 19.49 5.91 11.96
CA MET A 326 18.07 5.72 12.22
C MET A 326 17.84 4.34 12.84
N ARG A 327 16.86 4.26 13.74
CA ARG A 327 16.31 3.03 14.29
C ARG A 327 14.82 3.05 14.02
N TYR A 328 14.29 1.93 13.56
CA TYR A 328 12.88 1.75 13.33
C TYR A 328 12.43 0.51 14.07
N ARG A 329 11.41 0.66 14.92
CA ARG A 329 10.52 -0.44 15.26
C ARG A 329 9.42 -0.47 14.22
N VAL A 330 9.18 -1.63 13.62
CA VAL A 330 8.17 -1.80 12.58
C VAL A 330 7.28 -2.99 12.90
N GLU A 331 6.01 -2.87 12.58
CA GLU A 331 4.99 -3.91 12.75
C GLU A 331 4.15 -4.10 11.47
N GLU A 332 3.26 -5.10 11.48
CA GLU A 332 2.43 -5.47 10.32
C GLU A 332 1.72 -4.27 9.66
N GLY A 333 2.03 -4.04 8.39
CA GLY A 333 1.52 -2.92 7.61
C GLY A 333 2.32 -1.62 7.77
N ASP A 334 3.44 -1.58 8.48
CA ASP A 334 4.32 -0.43 8.38
C ASP A 334 5.13 -0.46 7.08
N VAL A 335 5.46 0.73 6.56
CA VAL A 335 6.32 0.91 5.40
C VAL A 335 7.61 1.57 5.83
N PHE A 336 8.75 0.97 5.53
CA PHE A 336 10.07 1.56 5.81
C PHE A 336 10.95 1.60 4.56
N VAL A 337 11.82 2.59 4.49
CA VAL A 337 12.72 2.82 3.35
C VAL A 337 14.17 2.80 3.82
N VAL A 338 14.99 2.00 3.14
CA VAL A 338 16.44 2.04 3.28
C VAL A 338 17.08 2.51 1.98
N PRO A 339 17.66 3.72 1.94
CA PRO A 339 18.26 4.21 0.71
C PRO A 339 19.50 3.40 0.30
N ARG A 340 19.81 3.42 -1.00
CA ARG A 340 21.04 2.84 -1.55
C ARG A 340 22.28 3.32 -0.77
N PHE A 341 23.28 2.44 -0.63
CA PHE A 341 24.53 2.65 0.10
C PHE A 341 24.42 2.96 1.59
N HIS A 342 23.25 2.81 2.22
CA HIS A 342 23.15 2.90 3.67
C HIS A 342 23.33 1.49 4.25
N PRO A 343 24.36 1.26 5.08
CA PRO A 343 24.49 0.00 5.80
C PRO A 343 23.31 -0.17 6.75
N MET A 344 22.76 -1.38 6.80
CA MET A 344 21.57 -1.69 7.56
C MET A 344 21.65 -3.07 8.19
N ALA A 345 20.87 -3.26 9.25
CA ALA A 345 20.55 -4.56 9.82
C ALA A 345 19.05 -4.61 10.12
N GLN A 346 18.40 -5.71 9.75
CA GLN A 346 16.99 -5.99 10.04
C GLN A 346 16.96 -7.18 10.99
N MET A 347 16.22 -7.07 12.10
CA MET A 347 16.26 -8.01 13.21
C MET A 347 14.83 -8.37 13.62
N SER A 348 14.58 -9.65 13.86
CA SER A 348 13.36 -10.12 14.50
C SER A 348 13.53 -10.15 16.01
N PHE A 349 12.42 -9.98 16.73
CA PHE A 349 12.38 -10.15 18.18
C PHE A 349 12.42 -11.64 18.55
N ASN A 350 12.69 -11.96 19.82
CA ASN A 350 12.72 -13.36 20.28
C ASN A 350 11.33 -14.02 20.32
N ASN A 351 10.26 -13.22 20.34
CA ASN A 351 8.89 -13.68 20.50
C ASN A 351 8.18 -13.97 19.17
N ASP A 352 8.64 -13.42 18.04
CA ASP A 352 7.97 -13.56 16.76
C ASP A 352 8.93 -13.50 15.57
N SER A 353 8.51 -14.06 14.43
CA SER A 353 9.23 -13.95 13.17
C SER A 353 8.95 -12.60 12.51
N PHE A 354 9.89 -12.11 11.72
CA PHE A 354 9.76 -10.84 11.01
C PHE A 354 9.76 -11.10 9.50
N VAL A 355 8.59 -10.97 8.88
CA VAL A 355 8.41 -11.19 7.43
C VAL A 355 8.02 -9.88 6.76
N PHE A 356 8.78 -9.50 5.73
CA PHE A 356 8.49 -8.30 4.95
C PHE A 356 8.74 -8.56 3.46
N MET A 357 7.93 -7.91 2.64
CA MET A 357 8.21 -7.76 1.20
C MET A 357 8.70 -6.34 0.96
N GLY A 358 9.44 -6.10 -0.12
CA GLY A 358 9.75 -4.74 -0.54
C GLY A 358 9.87 -4.56 -2.04
N PHE A 359 9.71 -3.32 -2.46
CA PHE A 359 10.02 -2.86 -3.80
C PHE A 359 11.48 -2.40 -3.83
N SER A 360 12.28 -2.99 -4.71
CA SER A 360 13.64 -2.57 -5.01
C SER A 360 13.59 -1.53 -6.11
N THR A 361 14.26 -0.40 -5.94
CA THR A 361 14.36 0.66 -6.97
C THR A 361 15.31 0.32 -8.14
N SER A 362 15.53 -0.98 -8.37
CA SER A 362 16.23 -1.53 -9.52
C SER A 362 15.62 -2.85 -9.97
N THR A 363 15.57 -3.06 -11.28
CA THR A 363 15.15 -4.32 -11.94
C THR A 363 16.33 -5.24 -12.28
N LYS A 364 17.55 -4.88 -11.86
CA LYS A 364 18.76 -5.69 -12.01
C LYS A 364 19.08 -6.35 -10.66
N LYS A 365 19.73 -7.53 -10.69
CA LYS A 365 20.29 -8.13 -9.46
C LYS A 365 21.08 -7.11 -8.66
N ASN A 366 20.60 -6.82 -7.45
CA ASN A 366 21.15 -5.79 -6.58
C ASN A 366 22.48 -6.23 -5.95
N HIS A 367 22.64 -7.53 -5.64
CA HIS A 367 23.80 -8.11 -4.95
C HIS A 367 24.17 -7.35 -3.66
N PRO A 368 23.36 -7.49 -2.59
CA PRO A 368 23.68 -6.88 -1.29
C PRO A 368 25.10 -7.25 -0.84
N GLN A 369 25.81 -6.30 -0.27
CA GLN A 369 27.18 -6.46 0.20
C GLN A 369 27.19 -6.56 1.72
N PHE A 370 27.56 -7.73 2.24
CA PHE A 370 27.51 -8.03 3.66
C PHE A 370 28.82 -7.64 4.37
N LEU A 371 28.70 -7.15 5.60
CA LEU A 371 29.82 -6.80 6.49
C LEU A 371 30.15 -7.91 7.48
N ALA A 372 29.22 -8.82 7.74
CA ALA A 372 29.41 -9.96 8.63
C ALA A 372 29.03 -11.30 7.96
N GLY A 373 29.51 -12.38 8.55
CA GLY A 373 29.30 -13.75 8.05
C GLY A 373 30.30 -14.20 7.00
N LYS A 374 30.21 -15.48 6.61
CA LYS A 374 31.16 -16.15 5.71
C LYS A 374 31.23 -15.51 4.31
N ARG A 375 30.18 -14.80 3.88
CA ARG A 375 30.14 -14.04 2.61
C ARG A 375 30.35 -12.53 2.80
N SER A 376 30.97 -12.11 3.90
CA SER A 376 31.32 -10.71 4.16
C SER A 376 32.37 -10.19 3.17
N VAL A 377 32.22 -8.95 2.71
CA VAL A 377 33.23 -8.22 1.92
C VAL A 377 34.54 -8.08 2.69
N LEU A 378 34.50 -8.00 4.02
CA LEU A 378 35.71 -7.96 4.85
C LEU A 378 36.52 -9.26 4.70
N GLY A 379 35.87 -10.40 4.51
CA GLY A 379 36.56 -11.67 4.25
C GLY A 379 37.32 -11.72 2.92
N SER A 380 36.95 -10.86 1.97
CA SER A 380 37.58 -10.78 0.63
C SER A 380 38.74 -9.79 0.56
N LEU A 381 38.94 -8.95 1.58
CA LEU A 381 39.99 -7.94 1.62
C LEU A 381 41.29 -8.51 2.21
N ASP A 382 42.43 -7.94 1.81
CA ASP A 382 43.71 -8.31 2.41
C ASP A 382 43.70 -8.02 3.91
N LYS A 383 44.07 -9.03 4.69
CA LYS A 383 44.01 -9.00 6.14
C LYS A 383 44.91 -7.93 6.74
N LYS A 384 46.10 -7.68 6.16
CA LYS A 384 47.02 -6.64 6.65
C LYS A 384 46.43 -5.26 6.37
N VAL A 385 45.79 -5.08 5.21
CA VAL A 385 45.08 -3.84 4.88
C VAL A 385 43.96 -3.58 5.88
N LEU A 386 43.14 -4.58 6.19
CA LEU A 386 42.10 -4.44 7.23
C LEU A 386 42.68 -4.11 8.61
N ALA A 387 43.74 -4.79 9.01
CA ALA A 387 44.42 -4.52 10.27
C ALA A 387 44.91 -3.06 10.35
N LEU A 388 45.46 -2.52 9.24
CA LEU A 388 45.82 -1.11 9.13
C LEU A 388 44.59 -0.19 9.16
N SER A 389 43.50 -0.54 8.47
CA SER A 389 42.26 0.27 8.44
C SER A 389 41.60 0.39 9.82
N PHE A 390 41.58 -0.69 10.60
CA PHE A 390 41.04 -0.70 11.96
C PHE A 390 42.07 -0.27 13.02
N ASN A 391 43.34 -0.07 12.63
CA ASN A 391 44.47 0.19 13.52
C ASN A 391 44.60 -0.86 14.65
N VAL A 392 44.56 -2.15 14.27
CA VAL A 392 44.66 -3.29 15.19
C VAL A 392 45.62 -4.36 14.66
N PRO A 393 46.12 -5.28 15.51
CA PRO A 393 46.92 -6.40 15.03
C PRO A 393 46.13 -7.36 14.11
N ASN A 394 46.85 -8.05 13.21
CA ASN A 394 46.30 -9.10 12.35
C ASN A 394 45.52 -10.18 13.12
N ALA A 395 45.98 -10.54 14.33
CA ALA A 395 45.29 -11.53 15.16
C ALA A 395 43.87 -11.08 15.51
N THR A 396 43.65 -9.79 15.78
CA THR A 396 42.33 -9.22 16.07
C THR A 396 41.38 -9.35 14.88
N ILE A 397 41.88 -9.12 13.65
CA ILE A 397 41.07 -9.31 12.44
C ILE A 397 40.67 -10.78 12.24
N ASP A 398 41.56 -11.73 12.57
CA ASP A 398 41.18 -13.15 12.56
C ASP A 398 40.08 -13.46 13.58
N HIS A 399 40.20 -12.91 14.79
CA HIS A 399 39.19 -13.08 15.83
C HIS A 399 37.86 -12.43 15.45
N LEU A 400 37.87 -11.36 14.64
CA LEU A 400 36.65 -10.74 14.11
C LEU A 400 35.98 -11.59 13.02
N LEU A 401 36.73 -12.10 12.05
CA LEU A 401 36.17 -12.71 10.84
C LEU A 401 35.91 -14.23 10.95
N LYS A 402 36.66 -14.96 11.79
CA LYS A 402 36.57 -16.43 11.88
C LYS A 402 35.33 -16.99 12.61
N PRO A 403 34.78 -16.36 13.68
CA PRO A 403 33.75 -17.00 14.50
C PRO A 403 32.43 -17.27 13.77
N GLN A 404 31.91 -16.31 13.01
CA GLN A 404 30.61 -16.43 12.35
C GLN A 404 30.72 -17.35 11.12
N LYS A 405 30.09 -18.53 11.18
CA LYS A 405 30.14 -19.56 10.12
C LYS A 405 28.99 -19.43 9.13
N GLU A 406 27.88 -18.83 9.54
CA GLU A 406 26.70 -18.62 8.72
C GLU A 406 26.92 -17.46 7.74
N SER A 407 26.01 -17.31 6.78
CA SER A 407 26.04 -16.26 5.76
C SER A 407 24.68 -15.58 5.70
N LEU A 408 24.64 -14.30 5.34
CA LEU A 408 23.44 -13.53 5.01
C LEU A 408 22.43 -13.36 6.16
N ILE A 409 21.79 -14.44 6.62
CA ILE A 409 20.84 -14.43 7.75
C ILE A 409 21.49 -15.18 8.91
N LEU A 410 21.59 -14.54 10.06
CA LEU A 410 22.34 -15.02 11.22
C LEU A 410 21.42 -15.15 12.44
N ASP A 411 21.75 -16.05 13.35
CA ASP A 411 21.20 -16.02 14.71
C ASP A 411 21.61 -14.72 15.42
N CYS A 412 20.66 -14.07 16.09
CA CYS A 412 20.85 -12.82 16.82
C CYS A 412 19.82 -12.70 17.94
N THR A 413 19.87 -13.66 18.87
CA THR A 413 19.00 -13.66 20.05
C THR A 413 19.15 -12.34 20.83
N SER A 414 18.03 -11.68 21.12
CA SER A 414 17.95 -10.41 21.86
C SER A 414 18.50 -9.15 21.16
N CYS A 415 18.91 -9.22 19.89
CA CYS A 415 19.47 -8.06 19.19
C CYS A 415 18.41 -6.98 18.91
N ALA A 416 17.19 -7.38 18.56
CA ALA A 416 16.10 -6.44 18.36
C ALA A 416 15.72 -5.73 19.67
N GLU A 417 15.60 -6.47 20.78
CA GLU A 417 15.30 -5.93 22.11
C GLU A 417 16.37 -4.94 22.59
N GLU A 418 17.64 -5.22 22.30
CA GLU A 418 18.74 -4.30 22.62
C GLU A 418 18.66 -3.01 21.78
N GLU A 419 18.42 -3.12 20.47
CA GLU A 419 18.26 -1.95 19.59
C GLU A 419 17.00 -1.13 19.92
N GLU A 420 15.92 -1.78 20.38
CA GLU A 420 14.72 -1.12 20.89
C GLU A 420 15.03 -0.34 22.17
N ARG A 421 15.70 -0.95 23.15
CA ARG A 421 16.10 -0.23 24.38
C ARG A 421 16.99 0.97 24.08
N LEU A 422 17.96 0.82 23.17
CA LEU A 422 18.83 1.92 22.76
C LEU A 422 18.04 3.03 22.03
N MET A 423 17.02 2.67 21.26
CA MET A 423 16.12 3.64 20.62
C MET A 423 15.31 4.41 21.66
N GLU A 424 14.73 3.74 22.65
CA GLU A 424 13.98 4.37 23.75
C GLU A 424 14.88 5.31 24.57
N GLU A 425 16.09 4.88 24.92
CA GLU A 425 17.07 5.72 25.63
C GLU A 425 17.47 6.97 24.80
N GLU A 426 17.57 6.84 23.48
CA GLU A 426 17.85 7.95 22.56
C GLU A 426 16.68 8.95 22.53
N ILE A 427 15.44 8.47 22.43
CA ILE A 427 14.22 9.27 22.46
C ILE A 427 14.10 10.03 23.80
N GLU A 428 14.29 9.35 24.92
CA GLU A 428 14.24 9.99 26.24
C GLU A 428 15.28 11.09 26.40
N ARG A 429 16.50 10.88 25.87
CA ARG A 429 17.56 11.88 25.92
C ARG A 429 17.20 13.11 25.09
N GLU A 430 16.68 12.93 23.88
CA GLU A 430 16.23 14.04 23.04
C GLU A 430 15.09 14.83 23.71
N ILE A 431 14.11 14.16 24.32
CA ILE A 431 13.02 14.83 25.06
C ILE A 431 13.56 15.67 26.21
N ARG A 432 14.52 15.14 26.99
CA ARG A 432 15.15 15.90 28.10
C ARG A 432 15.91 17.12 27.59
N GLU A 433 16.66 16.98 26.49
CA GLU A 433 17.38 18.10 25.86
C GLU A 433 16.42 19.18 25.33
N GLU A 434 15.32 18.79 24.68
CA GLU A 434 14.26 19.72 24.25
C GLU A 434 13.59 20.43 25.43
N GLU A 435 13.32 19.72 26.53
CA GLU A 435 12.74 20.32 27.72
C GLU A 435 13.71 21.30 28.40
N GLU A 436 15.01 20.96 28.49
CA GLU A 436 16.05 21.86 29.02
C GLU A 436 16.20 23.11 28.15
N THR A 437 16.22 22.96 26.83
CA THR A 437 16.30 24.12 25.91
C THR A 437 15.05 25.00 26.00
N ARG A 438 13.86 24.41 26.17
CA ARG A 438 12.62 25.14 26.43
C ARG A 438 12.70 25.91 27.75
N LYS A 439 13.12 25.27 28.85
CA LYS A 439 13.33 25.91 30.16
C LYS A 439 14.35 27.04 30.08
N LYS A 440 15.44 26.87 29.34
CA LYS A 440 16.46 27.91 29.12
C LYS A 440 15.91 29.10 28.34
N LYS A 441 15.10 28.86 27.29
CA LYS A 441 14.42 29.93 26.53
C LYS A 441 13.41 30.67 27.41
N GLU A 442 12.64 29.96 28.22
CA GLU A 442 11.67 30.56 29.13
C GLU A 442 12.37 31.40 30.22
N ARG A 443 13.45 30.88 30.81
CA ARG A 443 14.26 31.63 31.79
C ARG A 443 14.83 32.91 31.20
N LYS A 444 15.41 32.85 29.98
CA LYS A 444 15.89 34.04 29.28
C LYS A 444 14.77 35.07 29.07
N ARG A 445 13.59 34.63 28.65
CA ARG A 445 12.44 35.51 28.47
C ARG A 445 12.01 36.18 29.78
N ARG A 446 11.99 35.44 30.90
CA ARG A 446 11.70 36.00 32.23
C ARG A 446 12.76 37.01 32.67
N GLU A 447 14.05 36.70 32.47
CA GLU A 447 15.16 37.62 32.77
C GLU A 447 15.07 38.91 31.92
N GLU A 448 14.72 38.81 30.63
CA GLU A 448 14.47 39.98 29.76
C GLU A 448 13.25 40.80 30.19
N GLU A 449 12.14 40.15 30.56
CA GLU A 449 10.93 40.82 31.06
C GLU A 449 11.19 41.53 32.41
N GLU A 450 11.96 40.91 33.32
CA GLU A 450 12.37 41.52 34.59
C GLU A 450 13.32 42.70 34.38
N ALA A 451 14.29 42.59 33.46
CA ALA A 451 15.19 43.68 33.11
C ALA A 451 14.43 44.90 32.55
N LYS A 452 13.48 44.67 31.63
CA LYS A 452 12.60 45.74 31.11
C LYS A 452 11.74 46.38 32.19
N ARG A 453 11.27 45.60 33.17
CA ARG A 453 10.51 46.13 34.30
C ARG A 453 11.37 47.03 35.19
N LYS A 454 12.61 46.61 35.50
CA LYS A 454 13.57 47.42 36.27
C LYS A 454 13.95 48.71 35.55
N GLU A 455 14.16 48.65 34.24
CA GLU A 455 14.45 49.83 33.41
C GLU A 455 13.30 50.85 33.45
N LYS A 456 12.05 50.38 33.30
CA LYS A 456 10.86 51.25 33.43
C LYS A 456 10.71 51.86 34.83
N GLU A 457 10.99 51.09 35.87
CA GLU A 457 10.93 51.58 37.25
C GLU A 457 12.03 52.63 37.53
N GLU A 458 13.23 52.44 36.99
CA GLU A 458 14.30 53.42 37.09
C GLU A 458 14.00 54.70 36.28
N GLU A 459 13.43 54.57 35.08
CA GLU A 459 12.98 55.71 34.27
C GLU A 459 11.89 56.51 34.99
N ALA A 460 10.87 55.84 35.53
CA ALA A 460 9.83 56.49 36.33
C ALA A 460 10.39 57.22 37.56
N ARG A 461 11.37 56.62 38.26
CA ARG A 461 12.05 57.28 39.38
C ARG A 461 12.83 58.52 38.95
N ARG A 462 13.50 58.47 37.80
CA ARG A 462 14.22 59.62 37.22
C ARG A 462 13.25 60.74 36.82
N GLU A 463 12.10 60.39 36.25
CA GLU A 463 11.04 61.36 35.93
C GLU A 463 10.46 62.00 37.19
N GLU A 464 10.15 61.22 38.23
CA GLU A 464 9.66 61.73 39.51
C GLU A 464 10.69 62.68 40.17
N GLU A 465 11.97 62.30 40.19
CA GLU A 465 13.03 63.16 40.74
C GLU A 465 13.19 64.45 39.91
N ALA A 466 13.12 64.36 38.58
CA ALA A 466 13.16 65.53 37.71
C ALA A 466 11.96 66.46 37.92
N GLN A 467 10.76 65.89 38.17
CA GLN A 467 9.56 66.65 38.49
C GLN A 467 9.71 67.37 39.85
N ARG A 468 10.15 66.68 40.90
CA ARG A 468 10.43 67.31 42.21
C ARG A 468 11.42 68.46 42.08
N ARG A 469 12.51 68.27 41.33
CA ARG A 469 13.49 69.35 41.07
C ARG A 469 12.91 70.53 40.29
N ARG A 470 11.90 70.31 39.42
CA ARG A 470 11.19 71.40 38.73
C ARG A 470 10.28 72.15 39.70
N GLU A 471 9.52 71.44 40.52
CA GLU A 471 8.65 72.01 41.55
C GLU A 471 9.46 72.83 42.57
N GLU A 472 10.60 72.32 43.06
CA GLU A 472 11.51 73.06 43.95
C GLU A 472 12.07 74.34 43.29
N LYS A 473 12.41 74.29 42.00
CA LYS A 473 12.88 75.46 41.25
C LYS A 473 11.76 76.50 41.06
N GLU A 474 10.53 76.07 40.79
CA GLU A 474 9.37 76.96 40.68
C GLU A 474 9.05 77.60 42.04
N GLU A 475 9.10 76.85 43.14
CA GLU A 475 8.88 77.38 44.48
C GLU A 475 9.97 78.39 44.87
N ALA A 476 11.23 78.08 44.58
CA ALA A 476 12.35 79.00 44.79
C ALA A 476 12.22 80.27 43.92
N TRP A 477 11.73 80.14 42.68
CA TRP A 477 11.47 81.27 41.81
C TRP A 477 10.32 82.14 42.33
N ARG A 478 9.22 81.53 42.79
CA ARG A 478 8.09 82.26 43.43
C ARG A 478 8.54 83.02 44.68
N LYS A 479 9.36 82.41 45.55
CA LYS A 479 9.92 83.10 46.73
C LYS A 479 10.78 84.30 46.32
N LYS A 480 11.63 84.16 45.29
CA LYS A 480 12.41 85.28 44.74
C LYS A 480 11.52 86.37 44.13
N GLU A 481 10.43 85.99 43.45
CA GLU A 481 9.48 86.95 42.87
C GLU A 481 8.74 87.73 43.97
N GLU A 482 8.34 87.08 45.06
CA GLU A 482 7.74 87.72 46.23
C GLU A 482 8.73 88.64 46.95
N GLU A 483 9.98 88.22 47.17
CA GLU A 483 11.03 89.10 47.72
C GLU A 483 11.25 90.34 46.83
N VAL A 484 11.25 90.18 45.51
CA VAL A 484 11.36 91.32 44.57
C VAL A 484 10.14 92.23 44.65
N LYS A 485 8.92 91.69 44.80
CA LYS A 485 7.70 92.48 44.97
C LYS A 485 7.72 93.26 46.28
N GLU A 486 8.15 92.65 47.39
CA GLU A 486 8.29 93.34 48.68
C GLU A 486 9.37 94.43 48.63
N ARG A 487 10.54 94.15 48.02
CA ARG A 487 11.56 95.19 47.79
C ARG A 487 11.03 96.37 46.98
N LYS A 488 10.23 96.10 45.94
CA LYS A 488 9.58 97.17 45.14
C LYS A 488 8.54 97.95 45.95
N LYS A 489 7.79 97.31 46.85
CA LYS A 489 6.84 98.00 47.75
C LYS A 489 7.57 98.87 48.77
N ASP A 490 8.64 98.37 49.37
CA ASP A 490 9.49 99.13 50.29
C ASP A 490 10.17 100.31 49.60
N GLU A 491 10.69 100.12 48.38
CA GLU A 491 11.24 101.21 47.56
C GLU A 491 10.17 102.25 47.20
N ALA A 492 8.96 101.82 46.83
CA ALA A 492 7.83 102.72 46.58
C ALA A 492 7.36 103.46 47.85
N ARG A 493 7.43 102.83 49.03
CA ARG A 493 7.12 103.45 50.31
C ARG A 493 8.15 104.53 50.65
N ARG A 494 9.44 104.23 50.50
CA ARG A 494 10.52 105.22 50.68
C ARG A 494 10.39 106.39 49.71
N ARG A 495 10.09 106.13 48.44
CA ARG A 495 9.84 107.21 47.46
C ARG A 495 8.62 108.07 47.82
N ARG A 496 7.57 107.50 48.42
CA ARG A 496 6.42 108.27 48.93
C ARG A 496 6.77 109.09 50.17
N GLU A 497 7.54 108.52 51.10
CA GLU A 497 8.06 109.22 52.28
C GLU A 497 8.97 110.40 51.87
N GLU A 498 9.88 110.20 50.91
CA GLU A 498 10.72 111.25 50.33
C GLU A 498 9.90 112.32 49.58
N GLN A 499 8.85 111.93 48.85
CA GLN A 499 7.94 112.88 48.17
C GLN A 499 7.10 113.70 49.16
N GLU A 500 6.62 113.11 50.26
CA GLU A 500 5.91 113.83 51.31
C GLU A 500 6.84 114.76 52.11
N GLU A 501 8.09 114.39 52.33
CA GLU A 501 9.07 115.25 52.99
C GLU A 501 9.48 116.42 52.09
N ALA A 502 9.64 116.18 50.79
CA ALA A 502 9.85 117.23 49.79
C ALA A 502 8.66 118.21 49.71
N GLN A 503 7.42 117.73 49.73
CA GLN A 503 6.23 118.60 49.77
C GLN A 503 6.14 119.43 51.06
N ARG A 504 6.49 118.87 52.22
CA ARG A 504 6.54 119.62 53.49
C ARG A 504 7.63 120.69 53.48
N GLN A 505 8.78 120.42 52.85
CA GLN A 505 9.85 121.40 52.71
C GLN A 505 9.53 122.49 51.67
N GLU A 506 8.78 122.17 50.62
CA GLU A 506 8.33 123.13 49.59
C GLU A 506 7.23 124.07 50.14
N GLU A 507 6.25 123.56 50.91
CA GLU A 507 5.25 124.37 51.62
C GLU A 507 5.85 125.27 52.73
N GLU A 508 6.95 124.85 53.39
CA GLU A 508 7.66 125.67 54.39
C GLU A 508 8.52 126.77 53.72
N LYS A 509 9.01 126.52 52.50
CA LYS A 509 9.85 127.45 51.73
C LYS A 509 9.03 128.52 51.03
N GLU A 510 7.86 128.20 50.48
CA GLU A 510 6.91 129.18 49.93
C GLU A 510 6.34 130.12 51.01
N ARG A 511 6.17 129.66 52.26
CA ARG A 511 5.78 130.51 53.41
C ARG A 511 6.88 131.44 53.93
N ARG A 512 8.16 131.21 53.58
CA ARG A 512 9.31 132.04 54.00
C ARG A 512 9.81 132.99 52.91
N GLU A 513 9.51 132.73 51.64
CA GLU A 513 9.97 133.55 50.51
C GLU A 513 9.04 134.75 50.18
N GLU A 514 7.88 134.88 50.84
CA GLU A 514 6.98 136.04 50.75
C GLU A 514 7.39 137.24 51.66
N LYS A 515 8.34 137.06 52.60
CA LYS A 515 8.75 138.10 53.59
C LYS A 515 10.12 138.76 53.33
N THR A 516 10.90 138.31 52.35
CA THR A 516 12.22 138.91 52.05
C THR A 516 12.41 139.15 50.55
N ARG A 517 11.35 139.64 49.90
CA ARG A 517 11.36 140.20 48.54
C ARG A 517 11.27 141.74 48.60
N ARG A 518 12.17 142.40 49.36
CA ARG A 518 12.41 143.86 49.28
C ARG A 518 13.65 144.42 50.00
N GLU A 519 14.71 143.65 50.22
CA GLU A 519 16.03 144.22 50.56
C GLU A 519 17.10 143.59 49.66
N GLN A 520 17.28 144.23 48.49
CA GLN A 520 18.50 144.28 47.67
C GLN A 520 18.88 142.95 47.00
N GLU A 521 18.64 142.69 45.71
CA GLU A 521 18.73 143.56 44.53
C GLU A 521 19.98 144.44 44.51
N GLU A 522 21.14 143.80 44.66
CA GLU A 522 22.41 144.18 44.04
C GLU A 522 23.37 143.03 44.40
N ALA A 523 23.77 142.16 43.46
CA ALA A 523 24.78 142.54 42.51
C ALA A 523 25.95 143.22 43.29
N TRP A 524 27.17 142.75 43.21
CA TRP A 524 27.77 142.46 41.94
C TRP A 524 29.25 142.38 42.24
N ARG A 525 29.77 141.16 42.07
CA ARG A 525 31.02 140.92 41.38
C ARG A 525 32.32 141.33 42.09
N GLN A 526 33.28 140.41 41.93
CA GLN A 526 34.72 140.56 42.20
C GLN A 526 35.01 140.54 43.72
N LYS A 527 35.89 139.71 44.29
CA LYS A 527 37.26 139.34 43.89
C LYS A 527 37.60 138.08 44.71
N GLU A 528 37.84 136.91 44.13
CA GLU A 528 39.15 136.54 43.55
C GLU A 528 40.30 137.46 43.99
N GLU A 529 40.80 137.29 45.23
CA GLU A 529 42.24 137.50 45.54
C GLU A 529 42.71 137.15 46.98
N HIS A 530 41.88 136.69 47.92
CA HIS A 530 42.39 136.35 49.27
C HIS A 530 42.86 134.89 49.42
N GLN A 531 43.61 134.43 48.43
CA GLN A 531 44.24 133.11 48.38
C GLN A 531 45.75 133.17 48.67
N LYS A 532 46.22 134.07 49.56
CA LYS A 532 47.67 134.24 49.76
C LYS A 532 48.18 134.46 51.19
N ARG A 533 47.43 134.19 52.28
CA ARG A 533 47.91 134.49 53.65
C ARG A 533 47.74 133.44 54.76
N VAL A 534 47.33 132.20 54.48
CA VAL A 534 47.31 131.16 55.54
C VAL A 534 48.08 129.91 55.11
N ARG A 535 49.22 130.12 54.44
CA ARG A 535 50.15 129.04 54.03
C ARG A 535 51.48 129.01 54.80
N GLU A 536 51.69 129.88 55.79
CA GLU A 536 52.98 129.95 56.51
C GLU A 536 52.93 129.47 57.98
N GLU A 537 51.76 129.16 58.55
CA GLU A 537 51.65 128.82 59.99
C GLU A 537 51.43 127.31 60.28
N GLU A 538 51.03 126.51 59.29
CA GLU A 538 50.78 125.06 59.49
C GLU A 538 52.03 124.16 59.32
N GLU A 539 53.13 124.66 58.78
CA GLU A 539 54.30 123.83 58.43
C GLU A 539 55.23 123.51 59.62
N ALA A 540 55.08 124.21 60.75
CA ALA A 540 55.94 124.02 61.95
C ALA A 540 55.46 122.90 62.89
N LYS A 541 54.16 122.55 62.91
CA LYS A 541 53.59 121.50 63.79
C LYS A 541 53.63 120.09 63.18
N ARG A 542 54.03 119.95 61.91
CA ARG A 542 54.02 118.68 61.15
C ARG A 542 55.28 117.82 61.33
N LYS A 543 56.42 118.41 61.76
CA LYS A 543 57.73 117.73 61.83
C LYS A 543 58.04 116.99 63.15
N GLU A 544 57.26 117.23 64.21
CA GLU A 544 57.47 116.57 65.52
C GLU A 544 56.67 115.26 65.68
N LYS A 545 55.47 115.18 65.07
CA LYS A 545 54.65 113.95 65.03
C LYS A 545 55.23 112.84 64.15
N GLU A 546 56.03 113.18 63.13
CA GLU A 546 56.57 112.21 62.17
C GLU A 546 57.73 111.36 62.72
N LYS A 547 58.50 111.86 63.69
CA LYS A 547 59.63 111.12 64.29
C LYS A 547 59.19 110.08 65.33
N ALA A 548 58.09 110.31 66.05
CA ALA A 548 57.55 109.35 67.02
C ALA A 548 56.83 108.16 66.34
N GLN A 549 56.31 108.35 65.13
CA GLN A 549 55.62 107.31 64.36
C GLN A 549 56.59 106.29 63.74
N ARG A 550 57.80 106.71 63.32
CA ARG A 550 58.79 105.82 62.69
C ARG A 550 59.43 104.80 63.64
N LYS A 551 59.58 105.11 64.94
CA LYS A 551 60.12 104.14 65.93
C LYS A 551 59.15 103.01 66.29
N LYS A 552 57.84 103.31 66.38
CA LYS A 552 56.81 102.28 66.65
C LYS A 552 56.60 101.33 65.46
N GLU A 553 56.74 101.83 64.23
CA GLU A 553 56.64 100.98 63.02
C GLU A 553 57.80 100.00 62.84
N GLU A 554 59.02 100.32 63.28
CA GLU A 554 60.16 99.38 63.19
C GLU A 554 60.07 98.23 64.20
N GLU A 555 59.68 98.51 65.46
CA GLU A 555 59.50 97.46 66.48
C GLU A 555 58.35 96.50 66.13
N GLU A 556 57.25 97.01 65.57
CA GLU A 556 56.12 96.18 65.14
C GLU A 556 56.47 95.29 63.92
N LYS A 557 57.28 95.80 62.97
CA LYS A 557 57.75 95.02 61.81
C LYS A 557 58.68 93.88 62.21
N VAL A 558 59.52 94.06 63.24
CA VAL A 558 60.41 93.00 63.75
C VAL A 558 59.61 91.92 64.48
N ARG A 559 58.61 92.30 65.28
CA ARG A 559 57.73 91.34 66.00
C ARG A 559 56.90 90.50 65.02
N ARG A 560 56.27 91.12 64.01
CA ARG A 560 55.50 90.42 62.96
C ARG A 560 56.36 89.45 62.14
N ARG A 561 57.64 89.77 61.88
CA ARG A 561 58.57 88.86 61.17
C ARG A 561 58.96 87.64 62.00
N LYS A 562 59.10 87.76 63.32
CA LYS A 562 59.39 86.62 64.22
C LYS A 562 58.18 85.70 64.39
N GLU A 563 56.97 86.26 64.54
CA GLU A 563 55.72 85.48 64.63
C GLU A 563 55.43 84.70 63.34
N LYS A 564 55.65 85.31 62.17
CA LYS A 564 55.41 84.66 60.88
C LYS A 564 56.34 83.48 60.63
N LYS A 565 57.63 83.61 60.99
CA LYS A 565 58.61 82.50 60.93
C LYS A 565 58.31 81.38 61.93
N CYS A 566 57.69 81.68 63.06
CA CYS A 566 57.31 80.66 64.05
C CYS A 566 56.10 79.85 63.56
N LYS A 567 55.08 80.52 63.00
CA LYS A 567 53.91 79.86 62.40
C LYS A 567 54.25 79.02 61.16
N GLU A 568 55.12 79.50 60.27
CA GLU A 568 55.56 78.72 59.11
C GLU A 568 56.29 77.42 59.52
N ARG A 569 57.09 77.44 60.60
CA ARG A 569 57.74 76.23 61.12
C ARG A 569 56.75 75.25 61.75
N GLU A 570 55.78 75.73 62.52
CA GLU A 570 54.75 74.87 63.11
C GLU A 570 53.83 74.26 62.04
N GLU A 571 53.48 75.00 60.99
CA GLU A 571 52.66 74.49 59.88
C GLU A 571 53.41 73.47 59.02
N ASP A 572 54.71 73.66 58.77
CA ASP A 572 55.54 72.66 58.06
C ASP A 572 55.76 71.40 58.89
N GLU A 573 55.95 71.52 60.21
CA GLU A 573 56.12 70.38 61.11
C GLU A 573 54.80 69.59 61.27
N ALA A 574 53.66 70.28 61.34
CA ALA A 574 52.33 69.65 61.35
C ALA A 574 51.99 68.95 60.02
N ARG A 575 52.47 69.49 58.88
CA ARG A 575 52.29 68.87 57.56
C ARG A 575 53.08 67.58 57.42
N ARG A 576 54.36 67.58 57.84
CA ARG A 576 55.20 66.37 57.84
C ARG A 576 54.63 65.25 58.70
N ARG A 577 54.10 65.58 59.90
CA ARG A 577 53.46 64.58 60.77
C ARG A 577 52.17 64.00 60.17
N LYS A 578 51.40 64.80 59.41
CA LYS A 578 50.22 64.29 58.69
C LYS A 578 50.61 63.38 57.52
N GLU A 579 51.63 63.76 56.74
CA GLU A 579 52.14 62.95 55.64
C GLU A 579 52.70 61.61 56.14
N GLU A 580 53.48 61.58 57.22
CA GLU A 580 53.96 60.34 57.85
C GLU A 580 52.79 59.46 58.36
N GLN A 581 51.77 60.05 58.99
CA GLN A 581 50.59 59.30 59.46
C GLN A 581 49.75 58.74 58.31
N GLU A 582 49.65 59.45 57.19
CA GLU A 582 48.92 59.01 56.01
C GLU A 582 49.67 57.89 55.26
N GLU A 583 51.01 57.99 55.19
CA GLU A 583 51.87 56.95 54.63
C GLU A 583 51.83 55.67 55.47
N THR A 584 51.88 55.79 56.81
CA THR A 584 51.75 54.65 57.72
C THR A 584 50.39 53.96 57.57
N ARG A 585 49.29 54.73 57.49
CA ARG A 585 47.93 54.17 57.26
C ARG A 585 47.78 53.51 55.89
N ARG A 586 48.48 53.99 54.86
CA ARG A 586 48.53 53.32 53.55
C ARG A 586 49.26 51.99 53.63
N GLN A 587 50.41 51.95 54.29
CA GLN A 587 51.17 50.72 54.49
C GLN A 587 50.39 49.67 55.29
N GLU A 588 49.73 50.08 56.38
CA GLU A 588 48.87 49.17 57.17
C GLU A 588 47.67 48.65 56.36
N LYS A 589 47.09 49.48 55.50
CA LYS A 589 45.97 49.07 54.64
C LYS A 589 46.41 48.09 53.54
N GLU A 590 47.54 48.35 52.88
CA GLU A 590 48.11 47.44 51.89
C GLU A 590 48.53 46.10 52.52
N GLU A 591 49.09 46.11 53.73
CA GLU A 591 49.43 44.88 54.45
C GLU A 591 48.18 44.08 54.83
N LYS A 592 47.11 44.77 55.27
CA LYS A 592 45.83 44.14 55.57
C LYS A 592 45.17 43.52 54.34
N GLU A 593 45.16 44.23 53.20
CA GLU A 593 44.63 43.71 51.93
C GLU A 593 45.44 42.49 51.45
N ARG A 594 46.78 42.51 51.57
CA ARG A 594 47.62 41.34 51.26
C ARG A 594 47.35 40.15 52.19
N ARG A 595 47.07 40.40 53.47
CA ARG A 595 46.68 39.35 54.44
C ARG A 595 45.32 38.74 54.11
N GLU A 596 44.34 39.57 53.77
CA GLU A 596 42.99 39.12 53.37
C GLU A 596 43.03 38.34 52.05
N GLU A 597 43.83 38.78 51.07
CA GLU A 597 44.01 38.06 49.81
C GLU A 597 44.70 36.71 50.00
N ARG A 598 45.73 36.63 50.86
CA ARG A 598 46.38 35.36 51.20
C ARG A 598 45.42 34.41 51.92
N ALA A 599 44.62 34.92 52.86
CA ALA A 599 43.61 34.13 53.56
C ALA A 599 42.51 33.60 52.63
N MET A 600 42.05 34.40 51.66
CA MET A 600 41.10 33.92 50.63
C MET A 600 41.69 32.84 49.73
N ARG A 601 42.96 32.99 49.31
CA ARG A 601 43.62 31.97 48.49
C ARG A 601 43.78 30.65 49.26
N GLU A 602 44.15 30.71 50.54
CA GLU A 602 44.24 29.51 51.40
C GLU A 602 42.85 28.86 51.63
N GLN A 603 41.79 29.66 51.81
CA GLN A 603 40.42 29.13 51.92
C GLN A 603 39.93 28.48 50.62
N GLU A 604 40.24 29.09 49.46
CA GLU A 604 39.85 28.56 48.17
C GLU A 604 40.61 27.26 47.85
N GLU A 605 41.90 27.19 48.19
CA GLU A 605 42.72 25.99 48.01
C GLU A 605 42.27 24.85 48.93
N ALA A 606 41.93 25.15 50.19
CA ALA A 606 41.33 24.18 51.10
C ALA A 606 39.97 23.65 50.60
N ARG A 607 39.11 24.53 50.06
CA ARG A 607 37.81 24.13 49.49
C ARG A 607 37.99 23.24 48.24
N ARG A 608 38.95 23.55 47.38
CA ARG A 608 39.27 22.72 46.20
C ARG A 608 39.78 21.34 46.61
N GLN A 609 40.62 21.25 47.64
CA GLN A 609 41.09 19.96 48.16
C GLN A 609 39.95 19.14 48.79
N GLU A 610 39.02 19.78 49.51
CA GLU A 610 37.84 19.12 50.08
C GLU A 610 36.88 18.62 48.99
N GLU A 611 36.60 19.43 47.97
CA GLU A 611 35.79 19.04 46.80
C GLU A 611 36.44 17.88 46.01
N GLU A 612 37.76 17.87 45.86
CA GLU A 612 38.50 16.78 45.21
C GLU A 612 38.46 15.49 46.04
N CYS A 613 38.62 15.59 47.37
CA CYS A 613 38.51 14.47 48.29
C CYS A 613 37.09 13.86 48.27
N GLN A 614 36.05 14.70 48.26
CA GLN A 614 34.65 14.26 48.13
C GLN A 614 34.36 13.62 46.77
N ARG A 615 34.96 14.12 45.67
CA ARG A 615 34.84 13.50 44.34
C ARG A 615 35.47 12.11 44.31
N ARG A 616 36.68 11.96 44.87
CA ARG A 616 37.37 10.66 44.95
C ARG A 616 36.59 9.66 45.79
N ALA A 617 36.07 10.06 46.96
CA ALA A 617 35.22 9.21 47.79
C ALA A 617 33.94 8.76 47.07
N LYS A 618 33.28 9.65 46.31
CA LYS A 618 32.09 9.31 45.49
C LYS A 618 32.43 8.40 44.31
N GLU A 619 33.60 8.53 43.71
CA GLU A 619 34.07 7.62 42.66
C GLU A 619 34.38 6.23 43.23
N GLU A 620 35.07 6.14 44.36
CA GLU A 620 35.34 4.87 45.05
C GLU A 620 34.04 4.17 45.47
N GLU A 621 33.06 4.90 45.99
CA GLU A 621 31.74 4.34 46.33
C GLU A 621 30.99 3.83 45.09
N LYS A 622 31.08 4.55 43.96
CA LYS A 622 30.49 4.13 42.67
C LYS A 622 31.17 2.87 42.13
N VAL A 623 32.49 2.77 42.23
CA VAL A 623 33.25 1.59 41.82
C VAL A 623 32.87 0.40 42.70
N ALA A 624 32.82 0.57 44.02
CA ALA A 624 32.39 -0.48 44.96
C ALA A 624 30.94 -0.95 44.70
N LYS A 625 30.01 -0.03 44.42
CA LYS A 625 28.62 -0.36 44.04
C LYS A 625 28.55 -1.09 42.71
N LYS A 626 29.37 -0.72 41.73
CA LYS A 626 29.44 -1.38 40.42
C LYS A 626 29.97 -2.81 40.56
N GLU A 627 31.06 -3.01 41.31
CA GLU A 627 31.62 -4.35 41.58
C GLU A 627 30.64 -5.23 42.36
N ALA A 628 29.92 -4.68 43.34
CA ALA A 628 28.87 -5.42 44.07
C ALA A 628 27.71 -5.84 43.15
N LYS A 629 27.30 -4.96 42.22
CA LYS A 629 26.26 -5.25 41.24
C LYS A 629 26.71 -6.31 40.23
N GLU A 630 27.95 -6.23 39.75
CA GLU A 630 28.54 -7.24 38.86
C GLU A 630 28.67 -8.61 39.56
N ARG A 631 29.08 -8.66 40.83
CA ARG A 631 29.11 -9.91 41.61
C ARG A 631 27.71 -10.50 41.81
N ALA A 632 26.71 -9.67 42.07
CA ALA A 632 25.32 -10.12 42.20
C ALA A 632 24.75 -10.62 40.86
N GLN A 633 25.13 -9.99 39.74
CA GLN A 633 24.73 -10.40 38.40
C GLN A 633 25.38 -11.73 38.00
N ARG A 634 26.68 -11.92 38.26
CA ARG A 634 27.37 -13.20 38.01
C ARG A 634 26.73 -14.35 38.77
N ARG A 635 26.36 -14.16 40.05
CA ARG A 635 25.64 -15.18 40.83
C ARG A 635 24.27 -15.54 40.24
N LYS A 636 23.53 -14.55 39.73
CA LYS A 636 22.24 -14.79 39.05
C LYS A 636 22.41 -15.48 37.70
N GLU A 637 23.48 -15.16 36.96
CA GLU A 637 23.82 -15.83 35.71
C GLU A 637 24.24 -17.27 35.94
N GLU A 638 25.05 -17.56 36.96
CA GLU A 638 25.42 -18.93 37.37
C GLU A 638 24.19 -19.75 37.80
N GLU A 639 23.27 -19.19 38.59
CA GLU A 639 22.00 -19.87 38.94
C GLU A 639 21.12 -20.13 37.72
N LYS A 640 21.03 -19.17 36.79
CA LYS A 640 20.30 -19.34 35.53
C LYS A 640 20.95 -20.40 34.65
N GLU A 641 22.28 -20.47 34.58
CA GLU A 641 23.01 -21.47 33.81
C GLU A 641 22.79 -22.88 34.38
N VAL A 642 22.83 -23.03 35.71
CA VAL A 642 22.52 -24.30 36.38
C VAL A 642 21.07 -24.73 36.10
N ARG A 643 20.11 -23.79 36.12
CA ARG A 643 18.72 -24.08 35.78
C ARG A 643 18.56 -24.44 34.30
N ARG A 644 19.22 -23.74 33.39
CA ARG A 644 19.21 -24.02 31.95
C ARG A 644 19.78 -25.40 31.65
N ARG A 645 20.88 -25.80 32.29
CA ARG A 645 21.45 -27.14 32.16
C ARG A 645 20.53 -28.24 32.68
N LYS A 646 19.71 -27.97 33.70
CA LYS A 646 18.68 -28.91 34.17
C LYS A 646 17.51 -29.02 33.19
N GLU A 647 17.07 -27.89 32.63
CA GLU A 647 16.00 -27.84 31.62
C GLU A 647 16.44 -28.45 30.28
N GLU A 648 17.67 -28.20 29.82
CA GLU A 648 18.27 -28.84 28.62
C GLU A 648 18.35 -30.36 28.80
N LYS A 649 18.83 -30.85 29.94
CA LYS A 649 18.85 -32.31 30.23
C LYS A 649 17.46 -32.93 30.33
N ALA A 650 16.44 -32.16 30.73
CA ALA A 650 15.06 -32.64 30.75
C ALA A 650 14.48 -32.70 29.34
N LYS A 651 14.73 -31.67 28.51
CA LYS A 651 14.31 -31.62 27.10
C LYS A 651 15.00 -32.68 26.26
N GLU A 652 16.29 -32.93 26.47
CA GLU A 652 17.04 -33.97 25.76
C GLU A 652 16.48 -35.37 26.09
N LYS A 653 16.08 -35.62 27.34
CA LYS A 653 15.38 -36.87 27.70
C LYS A 653 14.01 -36.98 27.04
N GLU A 654 13.25 -35.90 27.01
CA GLU A 654 11.91 -35.86 26.39
C GLU A 654 12.00 -36.02 24.86
N GLU A 655 12.99 -35.42 24.20
CA GLU A 655 13.27 -35.59 22.77
C GLU A 655 13.69 -37.01 22.44
N VAL A 656 14.57 -37.63 23.24
CA VAL A 656 14.96 -39.04 23.04
C VAL A 656 13.76 -39.97 23.21
N GLU A 657 12.89 -39.72 24.18
CA GLU A 657 11.67 -40.50 24.38
C GLU A 657 10.65 -40.27 23.25
N ALA A 658 10.50 -39.03 22.77
CA ALA A 658 9.65 -38.71 21.63
C ALA A 658 10.17 -39.28 20.31
N GLN A 659 11.48 -39.29 20.10
CA GLN A 659 12.15 -39.90 18.94
C GLN A 659 11.88 -41.41 18.91
N ARG A 660 12.05 -42.08 20.05
CA ARG A 660 11.77 -43.52 20.17
C ARG A 660 10.31 -43.85 19.92
N ARG A 661 9.36 -43.04 20.41
CA ARG A 661 7.93 -43.20 20.12
C ARG A 661 7.59 -42.99 18.63
N LYS A 662 8.29 -42.07 17.95
CA LYS A 662 8.14 -41.87 16.50
C LYS A 662 8.68 -43.05 15.71
N GLU A 663 9.84 -43.58 16.08
CA GLU A 663 10.43 -44.77 15.46
C GLU A 663 9.53 -46.01 15.63
N GLU A 664 8.99 -46.23 16.84
CA GLU A 664 8.02 -47.31 17.10
C GLU A 664 6.73 -47.13 16.27
N GLN A 665 6.21 -45.90 16.12
CA GLN A 665 5.04 -45.61 15.28
C GLN A 665 5.32 -45.77 13.78
N GLU A 666 6.52 -45.41 13.32
CA GLU A 666 6.93 -45.53 11.93
C GLU A 666 7.14 -47.00 11.54
N GLU A 667 7.67 -47.81 12.46
CA GLU A 667 7.81 -49.26 12.28
C GLU A 667 6.43 -49.94 12.19
N VAL A 668 5.48 -49.57 13.05
CA VAL A 668 4.09 -50.07 12.97
C VAL A 668 3.44 -49.66 11.64
N ARG A 669 3.56 -48.40 11.22
CA ARG A 669 3.03 -47.93 9.92
C ARG A 669 3.66 -48.66 8.74
N ARG A 670 4.95 -48.98 8.82
CA ARG A 670 5.65 -49.74 7.79
C ARG A 670 5.13 -51.18 7.72
N GLN A 671 4.90 -51.83 8.86
CA GLN A 671 4.30 -53.17 8.90
C GLN A 671 2.86 -53.17 8.35
N GLU A 672 2.04 -52.18 8.71
CA GLU A 672 0.68 -52.04 8.16
C GLU A 672 0.69 -51.79 6.65
N LYS A 673 1.65 -51.01 6.15
CA LYS A 673 1.81 -50.75 4.71
C LYS A 673 2.25 -52.01 3.96
N GLU A 674 3.23 -52.75 4.47
CA GLU A 674 3.69 -54.02 3.90
C GLU A 674 2.56 -55.08 3.91
N GLU A 675 1.73 -55.12 4.96
CA GLU A 675 0.57 -56.01 5.02
C GLU A 675 -0.52 -55.60 4.02
N LYS A 676 -0.78 -54.30 3.88
CA LYS A 676 -1.73 -53.77 2.89
C LYS A 676 -1.28 -54.08 1.46
N GLU A 677 -0.01 -53.88 1.14
CA GLU A 677 0.56 -54.21 -0.16
C GLU A 677 0.43 -55.71 -0.46
N ARG A 678 0.70 -56.59 0.51
CA ARG A 678 0.47 -58.05 0.36
C ARG A 678 -1.00 -58.42 0.14
N ARG A 679 -1.94 -57.70 0.77
CA ARG A 679 -3.38 -57.90 0.57
C ARG A 679 -3.82 -57.44 -0.83
N GLU A 680 -3.31 -56.30 -1.29
CA GLU A 680 -3.57 -55.78 -2.64
C GLU A 680 -2.97 -56.67 -3.73
N GLU A 681 -1.76 -57.19 -3.53
CA GLU A 681 -1.12 -58.15 -4.45
C GLU A 681 -1.90 -59.46 -4.54
N LYS A 682 -2.34 -60.02 -3.41
CA LYS A 682 -3.21 -61.21 -3.39
C LYS A 682 -4.54 -60.96 -4.10
N ALA A 683 -5.16 -59.80 -3.88
CA ALA A 683 -6.39 -59.42 -4.55
C ALA A 683 -6.19 -59.28 -6.08
N MET A 684 -5.08 -58.69 -6.52
CA MET A 684 -4.73 -58.62 -7.95
C MET A 684 -4.56 -60.02 -8.58
N ILE A 685 -3.85 -60.92 -7.90
CA ILE A 685 -3.65 -62.30 -8.39
C ILE A 685 -4.99 -63.04 -8.51
N GLU A 686 -5.88 -62.85 -7.53
CA GLU A 686 -7.21 -63.47 -7.52
C GLU A 686 -8.11 -62.89 -8.61
N GLN A 687 -8.08 -61.57 -8.81
CA GLN A 687 -8.81 -60.87 -9.86
C GLN A 687 -8.29 -61.25 -11.26
N GLU A 688 -6.98 -61.47 -11.42
CA GLU A 688 -6.40 -61.94 -12.67
C GLU A 688 -6.76 -63.40 -12.95
N LYS A 689 -6.78 -64.28 -11.94
CA LYS A 689 -7.27 -65.65 -12.07
C LYS A 689 -8.75 -65.69 -12.47
N ALA A 690 -9.60 -64.86 -11.85
CA ALA A 690 -11.01 -64.74 -12.20
C ALA A 690 -11.18 -64.25 -13.66
N ARG A 691 -10.41 -63.23 -14.08
CA ARG A 691 -10.39 -62.77 -15.49
C ARG A 691 -9.96 -63.85 -16.46
N ARG A 692 -8.94 -64.66 -16.13
CA ARG A 692 -8.49 -65.78 -16.98
C ARG A 692 -9.58 -66.85 -17.12
N GLN A 693 -10.23 -67.21 -16.02
CA GLN A 693 -11.35 -68.17 -16.03
C GLN A 693 -12.55 -67.65 -16.82
N GLU A 694 -12.89 -66.37 -16.69
CA GLU A 694 -13.97 -65.75 -17.49
C GLU A 694 -13.62 -65.72 -18.98
N LYS A 695 -12.37 -65.40 -19.33
CA LYS A 695 -11.89 -65.41 -20.72
C LYS A 695 -11.92 -66.81 -21.33
N GLU A 696 -11.62 -67.84 -20.54
CA GLU A 696 -11.71 -69.24 -20.96
C GLU A 696 -13.16 -69.68 -21.13
N ARG A 697 -14.07 -69.30 -20.22
CA ARG A 697 -15.51 -69.54 -20.35
C ARG A 697 -16.08 -68.87 -21.59
N ARG A 698 -15.73 -67.61 -21.87
CA ARG A 698 -16.14 -66.90 -23.09
C ARG A 698 -15.59 -67.56 -24.36
N ARG A 699 -14.36 -68.10 -24.33
CA ARG A 699 -13.80 -68.86 -25.45
C ARG A 699 -14.52 -70.19 -25.68
N LYS A 700 -14.93 -70.90 -24.61
CA LYS A 700 -15.73 -72.13 -24.73
C LYS A 700 -17.13 -71.83 -25.27
N ALA A 701 -17.79 -70.80 -24.74
CA ALA A 701 -19.10 -70.35 -25.23
C ALA A 701 -19.06 -69.90 -26.70
N MET A 702 -18.01 -69.17 -27.13
CA MET A 702 -17.84 -68.81 -28.55
C MET A 702 -17.65 -70.04 -29.45
N LYS A 703 -16.90 -71.06 -28.99
CA LYS A 703 -16.71 -72.29 -29.76
C LYS A 703 -18.00 -73.10 -29.87
N GLU A 704 -18.76 -73.21 -28.79
CA GLU A 704 -20.08 -73.85 -28.80
C GLU A 704 -21.06 -73.09 -29.70
N GLU A 705 -21.05 -71.75 -29.67
CA GLU A 705 -21.89 -70.93 -30.54
C GLU A 705 -21.49 -71.04 -32.02
N GLU A 706 -20.19 -71.13 -32.34
CA GLU A 706 -19.71 -71.40 -33.69
C GLU A 706 -20.06 -72.81 -34.17
N GLU A 707 -20.01 -73.81 -33.28
CA GLU A 707 -20.37 -75.20 -33.57
C GLU A 707 -21.87 -75.32 -33.84
N VAL A 708 -22.72 -74.72 -33.01
CA VAL A 708 -24.18 -74.65 -33.23
C VAL A 708 -24.50 -73.93 -34.56
N LYS A 709 -23.85 -72.80 -34.85
CA LYS A 709 -24.04 -72.11 -36.14
C LYS A 709 -23.58 -72.93 -37.34
N ARG A 710 -22.59 -73.80 -37.16
CA ARG A 710 -22.10 -74.71 -38.21
C ARG A 710 -23.09 -75.85 -38.42
N GLU A 711 -23.61 -76.44 -37.35
CA GLU A 711 -24.65 -77.47 -37.41
C GLU A 711 -25.94 -76.93 -38.02
N GLU A 712 -26.40 -75.74 -37.64
CA GLU A 712 -27.57 -75.09 -38.25
C GLU A 712 -27.36 -74.82 -39.75
N LYS A 713 -26.14 -74.41 -40.16
CA LYS A 713 -25.80 -74.23 -41.58
C LYS A 713 -25.79 -75.55 -42.34
N GLU A 714 -25.20 -76.60 -41.78
CA GLU A 714 -25.18 -77.94 -42.37
C GLU A 714 -26.59 -78.52 -42.46
N GLU A 715 -27.44 -78.33 -41.45
CA GLU A 715 -28.85 -78.76 -41.46
C GLU A 715 -29.67 -77.95 -42.48
N THR A 716 -29.48 -76.64 -42.54
CA THR A 716 -30.14 -75.78 -43.56
C THR A 716 -29.72 -76.17 -44.96
N GLN A 717 -28.45 -76.55 -45.16
CA GLN A 717 -27.96 -77.00 -46.45
C GLN A 717 -28.52 -78.38 -46.83
N ARG A 718 -28.60 -79.32 -45.89
CA ARG A 718 -29.27 -80.62 -46.10
C ARG A 718 -30.75 -80.45 -46.44
N ARG A 719 -31.47 -79.58 -45.73
CA ARG A 719 -32.88 -79.27 -46.03
C ARG A 719 -33.05 -78.68 -47.44
N LYS A 720 -32.14 -77.80 -47.88
CA LYS A 720 -32.15 -77.26 -49.24
C LYS A 720 -31.84 -78.32 -50.30
N GLU A 721 -30.90 -79.23 -50.02
CA GLU A 721 -30.57 -80.34 -50.92
C GLU A 721 -31.73 -81.34 -51.03
N GLU A 722 -32.39 -81.67 -49.91
CA GLU A 722 -33.61 -82.48 -49.89
C GLU A 722 -34.77 -81.79 -50.62
N GLU A 723 -34.96 -80.48 -50.44
CA GLU A 723 -36.01 -79.72 -51.12
C GLU A 723 -35.78 -79.66 -52.64
N VAL A 724 -34.52 -79.54 -53.07
CA VAL A 724 -34.11 -79.65 -54.48
C VAL A 724 -34.34 -81.07 -55.02
N GLU A 725 -34.02 -82.11 -54.25
CA GLU A 725 -34.25 -83.50 -54.66
C GLU A 725 -35.74 -83.83 -54.76
N VAL A 726 -36.55 -83.38 -53.78
CA VAL A 726 -38.02 -83.52 -53.80
C VAL A 726 -38.59 -82.79 -55.02
N ARG A 727 -38.14 -81.57 -55.31
CA ARG A 727 -38.57 -80.83 -56.49
C ARG A 727 -38.16 -81.54 -57.80
N ARG A 728 -36.95 -82.11 -57.87
CA ARG A 728 -36.50 -82.89 -59.03
C ARG A 728 -37.36 -84.14 -59.23
N ARG A 729 -37.69 -84.87 -58.16
CA ARG A 729 -38.61 -86.01 -58.22
C ARG A 729 -40.03 -85.60 -58.62
N GLN A 730 -40.53 -84.46 -58.14
CA GLN A 730 -41.83 -83.92 -58.56
C GLN A 730 -41.83 -83.53 -60.05
N GLU A 731 -40.74 -82.95 -60.56
CA GLU A 731 -40.58 -82.63 -61.99
C GLU A 731 -40.42 -83.88 -62.86
N GLU A 732 -39.71 -84.92 -62.40
CA GLU A 732 -39.63 -86.23 -63.06
C GLU A 732 -41.01 -86.92 -63.10
N ILE A 733 -41.75 -86.94 -61.99
CA ILE A 733 -43.12 -87.48 -61.93
C ILE A 733 -44.07 -86.67 -62.83
N ALA A 734 -43.91 -85.34 -62.88
CA ALA A 734 -44.71 -84.49 -63.77
C ALA A 734 -44.40 -84.76 -65.25
N LYS A 735 -43.13 -84.98 -65.60
CA LYS A 735 -42.72 -85.39 -66.95
C LYS A 735 -43.26 -86.77 -67.31
N GLU A 736 -43.15 -87.76 -66.45
CA GLU A 736 -43.73 -89.09 -66.68
C GLU A 736 -45.25 -89.02 -66.87
N ARG A 737 -45.96 -88.20 -66.07
CA ARG A 737 -47.40 -87.99 -66.23
C ARG A 737 -47.77 -87.31 -67.54
N GLU A 738 -46.99 -86.34 -67.99
CA GLU A 738 -47.20 -85.70 -69.30
C GLU A 738 -46.83 -86.63 -70.47
N GLU A 739 -45.78 -87.44 -70.34
CA GLU A 739 -45.44 -88.48 -71.32
C GLU A 739 -46.52 -89.57 -71.38
N ASP A 740 -47.06 -90.01 -70.24
CA ASP A 740 -48.15 -90.99 -70.21
C ASP A 740 -49.46 -90.40 -70.77
N LYS A 741 -49.77 -89.13 -70.49
CA LYS A 741 -50.87 -88.42 -71.15
C LYS A 741 -50.65 -88.28 -72.66
N ALA A 742 -49.44 -87.96 -73.09
CA ALA A 742 -49.10 -87.86 -74.51
C ALA A 742 -49.19 -89.24 -75.21
N ARG A 743 -48.79 -90.31 -74.51
CA ARG A 743 -48.91 -91.69 -74.98
C ARG A 743 -50.37 -92.11 -75.11
N ARG A 744 -51.21 -91.82 -74.10
CA ARG A 744 -52.67 -92.05 -74.17
C ARG A 744 -53.31 -91.27 -75.31
N ARG A 745 -52.97 -89.99 -75.49
CA ARG A 745 -53.44 -89.18 -76.63
C ARG A 745 -52.99 -89.74 -77.98
N ARG A 746 -51.78 -90.33 -78.07
CA ARG A 746 -51.33 -91.00 -79.31
C ARG A 746 -52.13 -92.26 -79.57
N VAL A 747 -52.38 -93.08 -78.53
CA VAL A 747 -53.22 -94.29 -78.64
C VAL A 747 -54.65 -93.92 -79.03
N GLU A 748 -55.28 -92.94 -78.36
CA GLU A 748 -56.63 -92.44 -78.73
C GLU A 748 -56.66 -91.88 -80.15
N LYS A 749 -55.62 -91.16 -80.58
CA LYS A 749 -55.54 -90.61 -81.94
C LYS A 749 -55.32 -91.71 -82.99
N GLU A 750 -54.60 -92.77 -82.66
CA GLU A 750 -54.39 -93.94 -83.51
C GLU A 750 -55.65 -94.83 -83.59
N GLU A 751 -56.36 -95.01 -82.47
CA GLU A 751 -57.68 -95.64 -82.44
C GLU A 751 -58.73 -94.83 -83.22
N ALA A 752 -58.75 -93.51 -83.07
CA ALA A 752 -59.62 -92.64 -83.86
C ALA A 752 -59.30 -92.73 -85.35
N ARG A 753 -58.01 -92.80 -85.73
CA ARG A 753 -57.60 -92.99 -87.13
C ARG A 753 -58.00 -94.36 -87.67
N ARG A 754 -57.88 -95.43 -86.88
CA ARG A 754 -58.36 -96.77 -87.23
C ARG A 754 -59.89 -96.79 -87.40
N GLN A 755 -60.64 -96.15 -86.50
CA GLN A 755 -62.09 -96.02 -86.63
C GLN A 755 -62.51 -95.19 -87.84
N GLU A 756 -61.72 -94.19 -88.22
CA GLU A 756 -61.94 -93.39 -89.42
C GLU A 756 -61.58 -94.16 -90.71
N GLU A 757 -60.50 -94.94 -90.71
CA GLU A 757 -60.13 -95.87 -91.79
C GLU A 757 -61.18 -96.98 -91.94
N GLU A 758 -61.68 -97.60 -90.86
CA GLU A 758 -62.79 -98.56 -90.90
C GLU A 758 -64.09 -97.93 -91.38
N LYS A 759 -64.40 -96.69 -90.98
CA LYS A 759 -65.57 -95.95 -91.51
C LYS A 759 -65.40 -95.62 -92.99
N LYS A 760 -64.16 -95.36 -93.44
CA LYS A 760 -63.85 -95.11 -94.85
C LYS A 760 -63.98 -96.39 -95.67
N GLU A 761 -63.42 -97.51 -95.21
CA GLU A 761 -63.61 -98.82 -95.83
C GLU A 761 -65.09 -99.21 -95.89
N ARG A 762 -65.87 -99.03 -94.81
CA ARG A 762 -67.31 -99.27 -94.83
C ARG A 762 -68.07 -98.34 -95.79
N ARG A 763 -67.61 -97.09 -95.96
CA ARG A 763 -68.18 -96.16 -96.95
C ARG A 763 -67.82 -96.56 -98.38
N GLU A 764 -66.59 -97.01 -98.61
CA GLU A 764 -66.13 -97.52 -99.91
C GLU A 764 -66.83 -98.84 -100.26
N GLU A 765 -67.00 -99.76 -99.30
CA GLU A 765 -67.74 -101.00 -99.47
C GLU A 765 -69.25 -100.71 -99.70
N LYS A 766 -69.83 -99.75 -98.98
CA LYS A 766 -71.21 -99.31 -99.22
C LYS A 766 -71.37 -98.66 -100.60
N ALA A 767 -70.43 -97.81 -101.02
CA ALA A 767 -70.44 -97.19 -102.34
C ALA A 767 -70.26 -98.25 -103.45
N MET A 768 -69.42 -99.27 -103.23
CA MET A 768 -69.24 -100.38 -104.16
C MET A 768 -70.50 -101.23 -104.26
N ARG A 769 -71.19 -101.51 -103.15
CA ARG A 769 -72.49 -102.20 -103.14
C ARG A 769 -73.61 -101.37 -103.78
N GLU A 770 -73.63 -100.06 -103.58
CA GLU A 770 -74.56 -99.14 -104.25
C GLU A 770 -74.28 -99.07 -105.76
N GLN A 771 -73.02 -99.08 -106.17
CA GLN A 771 -72.61 -99.11 -107.57
C GLN A 771 -72.93 -100.46 -108.23
N GLU A 772 -72.78 -101.57 -107.50
CA GLU A 772 -73.16 -102.92 -107.95
C GLU A 772 -74.70 -103.06 -108.00
N GLN A 773 -75.44 -102.48 -107.06
CA GLN A 773 -76.91 -102.38 -107.12
C GLN A 773 -77.38 -101.50 -108.28
N ALA A 774 -76.71 -100.37 -108.54
CA ALA A 774 -77.01 -99.51 -109.68
C ALA A 774 -76.71 -100.23 -111.01
N GLN A 775 -75.62 -100.99 -111.12
CA GLN A 775 -75.34 -101.84 -112.27
C GLN A 775 -76.38 -102.95 -112.45
N ARG A 776 -76.80 -103.61 -111.36
CA ARG A 776 -77.88 -104.62 -111.44
C ARG A 776 -79.21 -103.99 -111.85
N GLN A 777 -79.54 -102.80 -111.36
CA GLN A 777 -80.75 -102.08 -111.77
C GLN A 777 -80.67 -101.60 -113.23
N GLU A 778 -79.50 -101.18 -113.70
CA GLU A 778 -79.25 -100.82 -115.11
C GLU A 778 -79.36 -102.07 -116.02
N GLU A 779 -78.78 -103.20 -115.63
CA GLU A 779 -78.90 -104.48 -116.33
C GLU A 779 -80.35 -105.01 -116.32
N GLU A 780 -81.07 -104.84 -115.21
CA GLU A 780 -82.49 -105.21 -115.11
C GLU A 780 -83.36 -104.27 -115.96
N ARG A 781 -83.02 -102.98 -116.04
CA ARG A 781 -83.67 -102.01 -116.92
C ARG A 781 -83.39 -102.31 -118.39
N GLN A 782 -82.17 -102.70 -118.75
CA GLN A 782 -81.82 -103.14 -120.11
C GLN A 782 -82.49 -104.48 -120.46
N ARG A 783 -82.64 -105.40 -119.50
CA ARG A 783 -83.45 -106.61 -119.65
C ARG A 783 -84.92 -106.29 -119.89
N ARG A 784 -85.50 -105.37 -119.12
CA ARG A 784 -86.90 -104.94 -119.29
C ARG A 784 -87.13 -104.22 -120.60
N GLU A 785 -86.20 -103.36 -121.05
CA GLU A 785 -86.29 -102.76 -122.40
C GLU A 785 -86.11 -103.79 -123.52
N MET A 786 -85.35 -104.88 -123.29
CA MET A 786 -85.21 -105.98 -124.23
C MET A 786 -86.43 -106.91 -124.21
N GLU A 787 -87.09 -107.09 -123.07
CA GLU A 787 -88.37 -107.80 -122.92
C GLU A 787 -89.53 -107.00 -123.51
N GLU A 788 -89.63 -105.69 -123.30
CA GLU A 788 -90.61 -104.81 -123.98
C GLU A 788 -90.42 -104.83 -125.50
N LYS A 789 -89.17 -104.84 -125.99
CA LYS A 789 -88.87 -105.01 -127.43
C LYS A 789 -89.18 -106.41 -127.97
N MET A 790 -89.24 -107.43 -127.11
CA MET A 790 -89.68 -108.78 -127.50
C MET A 790 -91.21 -108.95 -127.40
N GLU A 791 -91.88 -108.27 -126.49
CA GLU A 791 -93.35 -108.26 -126.37
C GLU A 791 -94.03 -107.40 -127.45
N GLU A 792 -93.40 -106.31 -127.93
CA GLU A 792 -93.89 -105.59 -129.13
C GLU A 792 -93.73 -106.40 -130.43
N ARG A 793 -92.86 -107.43 -130.46
CA ARG A 793 -92.77 -108.41 -131.56
C ARG A 793 -93.75 -109.56 -131.44
N ARG A 794 -94.56 -109.61 -130.38
CA ARG A 794 -95.58 -110.64 -130.16
C ARG A 794 -96.97 -110.06 -129.94
N GLY A 795 -97.27 -108.95 -130.63
CA GLY A 795 -98.63 -108.65 -131.06
C GLY A 795 -99.08 -109.60 -132.16
N HIS A 796 -99.36 -110.86 -131.84
CA HIS A 796 -100.29 -111.72 -132.60
C HIS A 796 -100.56 -113.00 -131.80
N GLU A 797 -101.84 -113.25 -131.52
CA GLU A 797 -102.44 -114.41 -130.84
C GLU A 797 -102.72 -114.29 -129.33
N GLU A 798 -103.86 -113.63 -129.08
CA GLU A 798 -104.99 -114.15 -128.30
C GLU A 798 -104.93 -114.29 -126.76
N LYS A 799 -105.84 -113.53 -126.16
CA LYS A 799 -106.83 -113.90 -125.11
C LYS A 799 -106.55 -113.55 -123.64
N LYS A 800 -107.35 -112.55 -123.23
CA LYS A 800 -108.36 -112.55 -122.14
C LYS A 800 -107.93 -112.24 -120.69
N GLY A 801 -108.68 -111.27 -120.12
CA GLY A 801 -109.15 -111.25 -118.73
C GLY A 801 -108.54 -110.14 -117.88
N LEU A 802 -109.18 -108.96 -117.75
CA LEU A 802 -110.17 -108.59 -116.71
C LEU A 802 -109.50 -108.21 -115.37
N GLU A 803 -109.58 -106.92 -114.98
CA GLU A 803 -110.24 -106.42 -113.73
C GLU A 803 -109.37 -106.58 -112.45
N GLU A 804 -109.35 -105.77 -111.39
CA GLU A 804 -110.06 -104.59 -110.88
C GLU A 804 -109.31 -104.16 -109.56
N LYS A 805 -109.47 -102.88 -109.14
CA LYS A 805 -109.64 -102.36 -107.74
C LYS A 805 -108.54 -102.51 -106.65
N SER A 806 -108.07 -101.40 -106.05
CA SER A 806 -108.57 -100.68 -104.83
C SER A 806 -108.31 -101.45 -103.51
N GLU A 807 -108.13 -100.92 -102.31
CA GLU A 807 -107.94 -99.60 -101.68
C GLU A 807 -107.72 -99.91 -100.17
N GLU A 808 -107.21 -98.92 -99.43
CA GLU A 808 -107.52 -98.61 -98.01
C GLU A 808 -107.09 -99.49 -96.80
N GLY A 809 -106.65 -98.77 -95.75
CA GLY A 809 -107.09 -99.03 -94.36
C GLY A 809 -106.01 -99.18 -93.27
N GLY A 810 -105.84 -98.18 -92.39
CA GLY A 810 -105.21 -98.34 -91.04
C GLY A 810 -106.21 -98.94 -90.02
N PRO A 811 -106.17 -98.65 -88.69
CA PRO A 811 -105.13 -98.09 -87.79
C PRO A 811 -105.03 -98.80 -86.39
N SER A 812 -104.22 -98.24 -85.47
CA SER A 812 -104.53 -97.98 -84.02
C SER A 812 -103.89 -98.80 -82.85
N ARG A 813 -103.66 -98.01 -81.77
CA ARG A 813 -103.53 -98.29 -80.30
C ARG A 813 -102.17 -98.72 -79.69
N VAL A 814 -101.50 -97.89 -78.84
CA VAL A 814 -101.72 -97.48 -77.41
C VAL A 814 -100.99 -98.47 -76.45
N GLN A 815 -100.11 -98.08 -75.49
CA GLN A 815 -100.42 -97.47 -74.17
C GLN A 815 -99.16 -97.20 -73.28
N GLU A 816 -99.20 -96.13 -72.45
CA GLU A 816 -98.71 -95.91 -71.04
C GLU A 816 -97.25 -96.25 -70.61
N GLU A 817 -96.58 -95.65 -69.59
CA GLU A 817 -96.90 -94.83 -68.39
C GLU A 817 -95.56 -94.25 -67.82
N ALA A 818 -95.49 -93.00 -67.33
CA ALA A 818 -95.39 -92.53 -65.92
C ALA A 818 -94.02 -92.58 -65.16
N GLN A 819 -93.80 -91.55 -64.33
CA GLN A 819 -92.61 -91.19 -63.52
C GLN A 819 -92.58 -91.80 -62.09
N LYS A 820 -91.38 -92.02 -61.52
CA LYS A 820 -90.88 -91.74 -60.12
C LYS A 820 -89.60 -92.58 -59.81
N GLN A 821 -88.45 -92.04 -59.41
CA GLN A 821 -87.88 -91.60 -58.08
C GLN A 821 -86.69 -92.50 -57.60
N GLU A 822 -85.67 -91.86 -57.01
CA GLU A 822 -84.43 -92.34 -56.32
C GLU A 822 -83.42 -93.11 -57.22
N GLU A 823 -82.13 -92.77 -57.37
CA GLU A 823 -81.09 -92.12 -56.54
C GLU A 823 -80.06 -91.37 -57.42
#